data_AF-A0A323TBB8-F1
#
_entry.id   AF-A0A323TBB8-F1
#
_cell.length_a   1.000
_cell.length_b   1.000
_cell.length_c   1.000
_cell.angle_alpha   90.00
_cell.angle_beta   90.00
_cell.angle_gamma   90.00
#
_symmetry.space_group_name_H-M   'P 1'
#
loop_
_entity.id
_entity.type
_entity.pdbx_description
1 polymer ?
#
loop_
_entity_poly.entity_id
_entity_poly.type
_entity_poly.pdbx_seq_one_letter_code
_entity_poly.pdbx_strand_id
1 'polypeptide(L)'
;MNSCFFLSLLCENSGSRWGQMKVLSSATRKVILGMFVFMLITSMIAPGSFTEVKANEQQDQSEEPYIDPNIQAASTDQVDIIVELSAEPIAAKKSEAEENNVMFQSASVEQELETEAEAFISFLDEQQLDYEEIHRYEEVFNGFSLTLSEEDVASLEHFESTKGIYLDQIYEITTEEIVDANASSEHTASLGVDELWEQGLTGAGVKIGVIDTGIDYEHPDLKDAYKGGANFVNDGRQTPLEGYDFVTSTHGTNVSGIIAGNGRVKGVAYDADLYVYRALDIDNRGKTGHILKGIEQATKDDMDILNLSLGRNENESDTPLTRGINNAVKNGTVVVVSSGNEGRSGAKSIGDPGTAALAITVGASHNVNGQESIAPFSSRGPVHETYDIKPDLVAPGVSIYSTSSLAKTSPANYNHAYNYYSGTSMSAPFITGMAALLLEENRERTPAEIKARLMNTAMEVPGYSVNDTGSGRVQGEQASTTPVFATFTDVNDYLNEGKVNQLHHETGSLNFGQVTMGGDFRETRSMQVTNTSAASVDYQMSWDVHGPGESVSLDMPESITVEGNQVTEIPVSLVSTDVTEAGYYEGFILLESDQHPSLRIPFGVEVDVASNPIETLSIEPSIFNEDRNETIVHFQGNGQATSSKLELLDKETGAALGLIHEEQGGPEASSFSWDLTYTSDANEQQEKITDGDYVIQYTVYTSPAQSFSKQAAFMVYSETPEISIHETEVASNDISGQVASYFADIGEAAEGIQGNYSLANETGTYRTGSLRFSDDGQFSLRDKLRIGESTLTIEATDKAGNQASVDFTIIFTDSSYQLGDESQGVKRLKERMAELGFDPDEQPDEFFGEKTEAMLVELQNYYSIPATGIADDETKNKMAEILSTVFKDRNEDDRIVELKQRITGLGFGNFPENPSNVYGRVTANVVKEFQSYYDLRENGIVDEVTLAVIDDLWERSLKDGDDKGEVTELKQNLSALGFGNFPTNPSPRYGRVTSGVVSDFQEHYGLHVSGTANPITLTKISELMSDVYEDGDDLPEIADFKQKLTMLGYGNFPANPSPRYGPVTSNVVKEFQADQGLDVTGTADRLTRAKMDELLVVVYDNRDDAGGIQTLKQQLTFLGFGNFPETPSTRYGPVTARVVEDFQAYYGLGVTGVVNVQTLNILEKNVQTPFQNNESNAKIRELKIQLTSLGFGNFPANPSENYGPVTAAVVKEFQRSHGLMENGIGDSRTMKKLYE
;
A
#
# COMPACT_ATOMS: atom_id res chain seq x y z
N MET A 1 -36.53 15.54 39.92
CA MET A 1 -37.20 16.40 40.93
C MET A 1 -36.13 17.02 41.83
N ASN A 2 -35.96 18.35 41.71
CA ASN A 2 -35.43 19.34 42.67
C ASN A 2 -33.98 19.23 43.20
N SER A 3 -33.20 20.30 43.44
CA SER A 3 -33.27 21.75 43.17
C SER A 3 -32.04 22.45 43.83
N CYS A 4 -31.38 23.35 43.09
CA CYS A 4 -31.08 24.76 43.47
C CYS A 4 -29.96 25.18 44.47
N PHE A 5 -29.01 25.99 43.95
CA PHE A 5 -28.76 27.45 44.22
C PHE A 5 -27.45 27.97 44.91
N PHE A 6 -26.64 28.70 44.09
CA PHE A 6 -26.10 30.10 44.21
C PHE A 6 -24.85 30.54 45.05
N LEU A 7 -23.77 30.93 44.31
CA LEU A 7 -23.00 32.22 44.16
C LEU A 7 -22.25 33.00 45.29
N SER A 8 -20.93 33.20 45.06
CA SER A 8 -20.19 34.49 44.76
C SER A 8 -19.22 35.23 45.75
N LEU A 9 -18.07 35.67 45.19
CA LEU A 9 -17.40 37.01 45.19
C LEU A 9 -16.00 37.37 45.80
N LEU A 10 -15.24 38.14 44.98
CA LEU A 10 -13.83 38.57 44.81
C LEU A 10 -13.10 39.48 45.86
N CYS A 11 -11.73 39.42 45.88
CA CYS A 11 -10.73 40.41 45.34
C CYS A 11 -9.48 40.79 46.21
N GLU A 12 -8.32 40.80 45.52
CA GLU A 12 -7.18 41.78 45.52
C GLU A 12 -5.92 41.76 46.46
N ASN A 13 -4.75 41.60 45.80
CA ASN A 13 -3.57 42.52 45.70
C ASN A 13 -2.18 42.28 46.40
N SER A 14 -1.16 42.16 45.52
CA SER A 14 0.21 42.76 45.53
C SER A 14 1.41 42.24 46.39
N GLY A 15 2.50 41.83 45.71
CA GLY A 15 3.73 42.68 45.59
C GLY A 15 4.99 42.47 46.48
N SER A 16 5.82 41.45 46.17
CA SER A 16 7.31 41.30 46.21
C SER A 16 8.28 42.18 47.07
N ARG A 17 9.30 41.56 47.72
CA ARG A 17 10.76 41.68 47.35
C ARG A 17 11.76 40.87 48.23
N TRP A 18 12.44 39.91 47.58
CA TRP A 18 13.88 39.55 47.55
C TRP A 18 14.82 39.52 48.79
N GLY A 19 15.54 38.40 48.95
CA GLY A 19 16.99 38.42 49.22
C GLY A 19 17.70 37.14 49.73
N GLN A 20 18.38 36.45 48.81
CA GLN A 20 19.65 35.69 48.90
C GLN A 20 19.72 34.15 49.12
N MET A 21 20.40 33.53 48.13
CA MET A 21 20.75 32.13 47.90
C MET A 21 22.00 31.65 48.68
N LYS A 22 22.10 30.33 48.92
CA LYS A 22 23.23 29.47 48.49
C LYS A 22 23.00 27.96 48.73
N VAL A 23 23.07 27.20 47.63
CA VAL A 23 23.77 25.90 47.42
C VAL A 23 23.13 24.55 47.85
N LEU A 24 22.71 23.83 46.80
CA LEU A 24 22.77 22.40 46.43
C LEU A 24 21.77 21.33 46.93
N SER A 25 21.03 20.86 45.91
CA SER A 25 20.45 19.54 45.57
C SER A 25 19.79 18.69 46.64
N SER A 26 18.49 18.47 46.47
CA SER A 26 17.78 17.37 47.12
C SER A 26 16.79 16.72 46.14
N ALA A 27 17.15 15.53 45.65
CA ALA A 27 16.18 14.43 45.61
C ALA A 27 15.51 14.33 46.98
N THR A 28 14.28 13.83 47.03
CA THR A 28 13.41 13.69 48.23
C THR A 28 12.58 14.92 48.63
N ARG A 29 11.72 15.42 47.74
CA ARG A 29 10.49 16.16 48.13
C ARG A 29 9.36 16.25 47.09
N LYS A 30 9.19 15.26 46.21
CA LYS A 30 8.04 15.11 45.30
C LYS A 30 7.32 13.78 45.59
N VAL A 31 6.32 13.76 46.48
CA VAL A 31 5.29 12.70 46.56
C VAL A 31 3.93 13.22 47.08
N ILE A 32 3.82 14.37 47.76
CA ILE A 32 2.51 14.77 48.36
C ILE A 32 2.24 16.26 48.19
N LEU A 33 1.81 16.69 46.99
CA LEU A 33 1.05 17.95 46.77
C LEU A 33 0.51 18.04 45.32
N GLY A 34 -0.32 17.08 44.88
CA GLY A 34 -0.90 17.03 43.52
C GLY A 34 -2.42 16.84 43.50
N MET A 35 -3.10 17.12 44.60
CA MET A 35 -4.57 17.24 44.69
C MET A 35 -4.83 18.49 45.54
N PHE A 36 -5.74 19.36 45.11
CA PHE A 36 -6.10 20.68 45.68
C PHE A 36 -5.43 21.93 45.07
N VAL A 37 -5.64 22.20 43.77
CA VAL A 37 -5.88 23.57 43.29
C VAL A 37 -6.77 23.53 42.02
N PHE A 38 -8.04 23.12 42.14
CA PHE A 38 -9.05 23.25 41.06
C PHE A 38 -10.39 23.80 41.59
N MET A 39 -10.33 24.71 42.57
CA MET A 39 -11.51 25.43 43.06
C MET A 39 -11.09 26.81 43.56
N LEU A 40 -11.34 27.84 42.74
CA LEU A 40 -11.71 29.23 43.09
C LEU A 40 -11.21 30.19 41.99
N ILE A 41 -12.11 30.65 41.13
CA ILE A 41 -12.52 32.06 40.94
C ILE A 41 -13.47 32.12 39.73
N THR A 42 -14.78 32.07 40.00
CA THR A 42 -15.80 32.73 39.18
C THR A 42 -16.70 33.54 40.10
N SER A 43 -16.73 34.86 39.91
CA SER A 43 -17.96 35.67 39.96
C SER A 43 -17.68 37.16 39.75
N MET A 44 -18.19 37.73 38.66
CA MET A 44 -19.05 38.92 38.62
C MET A 44 -19.17 39.42 37.18
N ILE A 45 -20.23 39.02 36.45
CA ILE A 45 -21.00 39.87 35.53
C ILE A 45 -22.45 39.32 35.52
N ALA A 46 -23.44 40.20 35.60
CA ALA A 46 -24.88 39.90 35.68
C ALA A 46 -25.53 39.61 34.30
N PRO A 47 -26.71 38.95 34.23
CA PRO A 47 -27.22 38.35 33.01
C PRO A 47 -28.11 39.30 32.19
N GLY A 48 -27.89 39.29 30.87
CA GLY A 48 -28.84 39.73 29.85
C GLY A 48 -29.10 38.57 28.89
N SER A 49 -30.36 38.17 28.79
CA SER A 49 -30.95 37.11 27.96
C SER A 49 -30.15 36.63 26.74
N PHE A 50 -29.65 35.40 26.81
CA PHE A 50 -29.40 34.53 25.66
C PHE A 50 -30.07 33.18 25.93
N THR A 51 -30.75 32.67 24.91
CA THR A 51 -31.38 31.35 24.86
C THR A 51 -30.32 30.25 24.83
N GLU A 52 -30.36 29.34 25.82
CA GLU A 52 -29.55 28.11 25.87
C GLU A 52 -29.87 27.21 24.66
N VAL A 53 -28.88 27.01 23.80
CA VAL A 53 -28.73 25.77 23.03
C VAL A 53 -28.15 24.76 24.02
N LYS A 54 -28.84 23.64 24.24
CA LYS A 54 -28.32 22.53 25.03
C LYS A 54 -27.20 21.85 24.23
N ALA A 55 -25.95 22.07 24.61
CA ALA A 55 -24.88 21.15 24.26
C ALA A 55 -25.12 19.83 25.01
N ASN A 56 -25.18 18.74 24.25
CA ASN A 56 -25.31 17.39 24.78
C ASN A 56 -23.90 16.98 25.25
N GLU A 57 -23.65 16.98 26.56
CA GLU A 57 -22.50 16.26 27.12
C GLU A 57 -22.81 14.76 27.02
N GLN A 58 -22.44 14.14 25.90
CA GLN A 58 -22.22 12.69 25.86
C GLN A 58 -20.92 12.42 26.62
N GLN A 59 -20.99 11.52 27.60
CA GLN A 59 -19.80 10.94 28.21
C GLN A 59 -19.08 10.15 27.12
N ASP A 60 -17.91 10.62 26.72
CA ASP A 60 -16.97 9.89 25.87
C ASP A 60 -16.59 8.59 26.59
N GLN A 61 -16.93 7.45 25.98
CA GLN A 61 -16.31 6.19 26.32
C GLN A 61 -14.93 6.23 25.67
N SER A 62 -13.86 5.93 26.42
CA SER A 62 -12.51 5.85 25.86
C SER A 62 -12.49 4.75 24.79
N GLU A 63 -12.42 5.15 23.53
CA GLU A 63 -12.39 4.26 22.37
C GLU A 63 -10.97 3.76 22.12
N GLU A 64 -10.87 2.55 21.55
CA GLU A 64 -9.59 1.99 21.16
C GLU A 64 -9.05 2.73 19.92
N PRO A 65 -7.76 3.06 19.88
CA PRO A 65 -7.16 3.77 18.74
C PRO A 65 -7.19 2.95 17.45
N TYR A 66 -7.27 3.63 16.30
CA TYR A 66 -7.13 2.96 14.99
C TYR A 66 -5.71 2.46 14.77
N ILE A 67 -5.59 1.28 14.15
CA ILE A 67 -4.31 0.71 13.74
C ILE A 67 -4.43 0.24 12.30
N ASP A 68 -3.51 0.72 11.48
CA ASP A 68 -3.39 0.31 10.09
C ASP A 68 -3.10 -1.20 10.01
N PRO A 69 -4.00 -2.00 9.40
CA PRO A 69 -3.85 -3.45 9.33
C PRO A 69 -2.59 -3.88 8.56
N ASN A 70 -2.01 -3.00 7.74
CA ASN A 70 -0.80 -3.31 6.99
C ASN A 70 0.47 -3.33 7.87
N ILE A 71 0.41 -2.83 9.10
CA ILE A 71 1.55 -2.87 10.04
C ILE A 71 1.94 -4.32 10.35
N GLN A 72 0.96 -5.21 10.54
CA GLN A 72 1.19 -6.64 10.83
C GLN A 72 1.67 -7.45 9.61
N ALA A 73 1.60 -6.86 8.40
CA ALA A 73 2.00 -7.50 7.15
C ALA A 73 3.45 -7.15 6.74
N ALA A 74 4.13 -6.24 7.46
CA ALA A 74 5.40 -5.65 7.04
C ALA A 74 6.60 -6.63 7.08
N SER A 75 6.54 -7.73 7.84
CA SER A 75 7.57 -8.80 7.87
C SER A 75 9.00 -8.28 8.11
N THR A 76 9.18 -7.34 9.04
CA THR A 76 10.48 -6.71 9.34
C THR A 76 10.68 -6.56 10.84
N ASP A 77 11.93 -6.67 11.32
CA ASP A 77 12.27 -6.52 12.75
C ASP A 77 11.96 -5.10 13.31
N GLN A 78 11.89 -4.09 12.43
CA GLN A 78 11.53 -2.71 12.74
C GLN A 78 10.60 -2.14 11.66
N VAL A 79 9.60 -1.36 12.09
CA VAL A 79 8.59 -0.74 11.24
C VAL A 79 8.57 0.79 11.46
N ASP A 80 8.39 1.53 10.36
CA ASP A 80 8.19 2.98 10.40
C ASP A 80 6.70 3.29 10.41
N ILE A 81 6.26 4.09 11.36
CA ILE A 81 4.85 4.42 11.58
C ILE A 81 4.63 5.92 11.75
N ILE A 82 3.40 6.35 11.54
CA ILE A 82 2.86 7.66 11.91
C ILE A 82 1.87 7.45 13.06
N VAL A 83 2.11 8.10 14.19
CA VAL A 83 1.19 8.12 15.34
C VAL A 83 0.45 9.45 15.33
N GLU A 84 -0.88 9.41 15.30
CA GLU A 84 -1.76 10.57 15.50
C GLU A 84 -2.20 10.65 16.95
N LEU A 85 -2.13 11.86 17.51
CA LEU A 85 -2.62 12.15 18.86
C LEU A 85 -3.95 12.90 18.81
N SER A 86 -4.72 12.82 19.89
CA SER A 86 -6.13 13.23 19.90
C SER A 86 -6.36 14.74 19.84
N ALA A 87 -5.42 15.58 20.30
CA ALA A 87 -5.60 17.03 20.19
C ALA A 87 -5.49 17.52 18.73
N GLU A 88 -6.35 18.48 18.36
CA GLU A 88 -6.35 19.07 17.01
C GLU A 88 -5.11 19.96 16.77
N PRO A 89 -4.50 19.91 15.57
CA PRO A 89 -3.31 20.70 15.25
C PRO A 89 -3.59 22.21 15.17
N ILE A 90 -2.52 23.02 15.21
CA ILE A 90 -2.59 24.50 15.25
C ILE A 90 -3.41 25.06 14.08
N ALA A 91 -3.19 24.57 12.86
CA ALA A 91 -3.88 25.01 11.66
C ALA A 91 -5.40 24.78 11.73
N ALA A 92 -5.82 23.61 12.24
CA ALA A 92 -7.24 23.29 12.40
C ALA A 92 -7.90 24.20 13.45
N LYS A 93 -7.27 24.37 14.63
CA LYS A 93 -7.75 25.28 15.68
C LYS A 93 -7.79 26.74 15.24
N LYS A 94 -6.83 27.17 14.40
CA LYS A 94 -6.80 28.52 13.86
C LYS A 94 -7.95 28.75 12.87
N SER A 95 -8.18 27.83 11.95
CA SER A 95 -9.33 27.88 11.02
C SER A 95 -10.66 27.94 11.78
N GLU A 96 -10.84 27.07 12.77
CA GLU A 96 -12.06 27.05 13.60
C GLU A 96 -12.27 28.39 14.34
N ALA A 97 -11.20 29.01 14.85
CA ALA A 97 -11.27 30.31 15.50
C ALA A 97 -11.66 31.43 14.51
N GLU A 98 -11.14 31.40 13.28
CA GLU A 98 -11.45 32.36 12.22
C GLU A 98 -12.91 32.23 11.76
N GLU A 99 -13.39 31.01 11.52
CA GLU A 99 -14.80 30.73 11.18
C GLU A 99 -15.77 31.22 12.25
N ASN A 100 -15.42 31.01 13.53
CA ASN A 100 -16.22 31.46 14.67
C ASN A 100 -16.01 32.95 15.01
N ASN A 101 -15.16 33.66 14.27
CA ASN A 101 -14.82 35.06 14.49
C ASN A 101 -14.34 35.35 15.93
N VAL A 102 -13.50 34.46 16.47
CA VAL A 102 -12.88 34.57 17.79
C VAL A 102 -11.37 34.71 17.69
N MET A 103 -10.76 35.37 18.68
CA MET A 103 -9.30 35.59 18.70
C MET A 103 -8.57 34.27 18.98
N PHE A 104 -7.80 33.79 17.99
CA PHE A 104 -6.93 32.63 18.16
C PHE A 104 -5.85 32.87 19.24
N GLN A 105 -5.70 31.93 20.18
CA GLN A 105 -4.76 32.00 21.30
C GLN A 105 -3.62 30.99 21.08
N SER A 106 -2.66 31.29 20.19
CA SER A 106 -1.63 30.33 19.77
C SER A 106 -0.87 29.70 20.95
N ALA A 107 -0.44 30.51 21.94
CA ALA A 107 0.29 30.03 23.11
C ALA A 107 -0.47 29.01 23.98
N SER A 108 -1.81 29.04 23.97
CA SER A 108 -2.61 28.05 24.71
C SER A 108 -2.65 26.72 23.99
N VAL A 109 -2.81 26.75 22.66
CA VAL A 109 -2.84 25.56 21.80
C VAL A 109 -1.45 24.93 21.73
N GLU A 110 -0.40 25.72 21.50
CA GLU A 110 1.00 25.27 21.53
C GLU A 110 1.34 24.60 22.88
N GLN A 111 0.86 25.15 24.00
CA GLN A 111 1.09 24.55 25.31
C GLN A 111 0.32 23.24 25.52
N GLU A 112 -0.90 23.12 25.00
CA GLU A 112 -1.71 21.91 25.03
C GLU A 112 -1.01 20.78 24.25
N LEU A 113 -0.62 21.06 23.00
CA LEU A 113 0.09 20.12 22.13
C LEU A 113 1.46 19.72 22.71
N GLU A 114 2.21 20.66 23.29
CA GLU A 114 3.47 20.35 23.97
C GLU A 114 3.26 19.44 25.18
N THR A 115 2.20 19.68 25.96
CA THR A 115 1.90 18.86 27.14
C THR A 115 1.54 17.43 26.75
N GLU A 116 0.74 17.25 25.69
CA GLU A 116 0.36 15.93 25.17
C GLU A 116 1.58 15.19 24.59
N ALA A 117 2.41 15.87 23.81
CA ALA A 117 3.64 15.31 23.26
C ALA A 117 4.64 14.89 24.34
N GLU A 118 4.89 15.72 25.36
CA GLU A 118 5.75 15.36 26.49
C GLU A 118 5.22 14.14 27.25
N ALA A 119 3.89 14.03 27.38
CA ALA A 119 3.25 12.87 28.00
C ALA A 119 3.43 11.60 27.16
N PHE A 120 3.32 11.70 25.84
CA PHE A 120 3.55 10.58 24.92
C PHE A 120 5.00 10.08 24.97
N ILE A 121 5.99 10.97 24.89
CA ILE A 121 7.41 10.59 25.03
C ILE A 121 7.69 9.97 26.41
N SER A 122 7.11 10.54 27.48
CA SER A 122 7.25 9.97 28.82
C SER A 122 6.65 8.56 28.90
N PHE A 123 5.54 8.31 28.19
CA PHE A 123 4.93 7.00 28.09
C PHE A 123 5.85 5.99 27.36
N LEU A 124 6.45 6.36 26.22
CA LEU A 124 7.41 5.51 25.51
C LEU A 124 8.59 5.10 26.40
N ASP A 125 9.16 6.08 27.11
CA ASP A 125 10.27 5.88 28.04
C ASP A 125 9.88 4.99 29.24
N GLU A 126 8.67 5.14 29.78
CA GLU A 126 8.15 4.34 30.89
C GLU A 126 7.90 2.87 30.50
N GLN A 127 7.44 2.64 29.26
CA GLN A 127 7.28 1.30 28.69
C GLN A 127 8.62 0.66 28.29
N GLN A 128 9.72 1.42 28.27
CA GLN A 128 11.06 0.95 27.87
C GLN A 128 11.10 0.45 26.42
N LEU A 129 10.32 1.07 25.52
CA LEU A 129 10.32 0.73 24.10
C LEU A 129 11.62 1.21 23.45
N ASP A 130 12.16 0.43 22.51
CA ASP A 130 13.30 0.85 21.68
C ASP A 130 12.77 1.54 20.43
N TYR A 131 12.87 2.87 20.39
CA TYR A 131 12.33 3.69 19.30
C TYR A 131 13.31 4.75 18.80
N GLU A 132 13.21 5.09 17.51
CA GLU A 132 13.82 6.26 16.89
C GLU A 132 12.71 7.27 16.54
N GLU A 133 12.77 8.47 17.12
CA GLU A 133 11.93 9.59 16.69
C GLU A 133 12.48 10.17 15.38
N ILE A 134 11.72 10.05 14.30
CA ILE A 134 12.07 10.61 12.99
C ILE A 134 11.64 12.07 12.92
N HIS A 135 10.35 12.34 13.16
CA HIS A 135 9.75 13.68 13.12
C HIS A 135 8.62 13.82 14.15
N ARG A 136 8.46 15.04 14.67
CA ARG A 136 7.28 15.46 15.44
C ARG A 136 6.46 16.48 14.66
N TYR A 137 5.14 16.44 14.78
CA TYR A 137 4.19 17.32 14.11
C TYR A 137 3.31 18.07 15.11
N GLU A 138 2.96 19.32 14.78
CA GLU A 138 2.04 20.15 15.57
C GLU A 138 1.23 21.16 14.74
N GLU A 139 1.71 21.53 13.54
CA GLU A 139 1.10 22.65 12.79
C GLU A 139 -0.10 22.18 11.97
N VAL A 140 0.11 21.19 11.10
CA VAL A 140 -0.91 20.66 10.17
C VAL A 140 -1.42 19.28 10.58
N PHE A 141 -0.69 18.64 11.49
CA PHE A 141 -0.96 17.31 12.04
C PHE A 141 -0.42 17.29 13.48
N ASN A 142 -1.07 16.57 14.39
CA ASN A 142 -0.58 16.42 15.77
C ASN A 142 -0.13 14.97 15.97
N GLY A 143 1.17 14.75 16.16
CA GLY A 143 1.68 13.40 16.25
C GLY A 143 3.17 13.23 16.01
N PHE A 144 3.57 11.99 15.74
CA PHE A 144 4.97 11.59 15.56
C PHE A 144 5.14 10.64 14.38
N SER A 145 6.32 10.65 13.78
CA SER A 145 6.82 9.57 12.92
C SER A 145 7.95 8.88 13.65
N LEU A 146 7.83 7.56 13.82
CA LEU A 146 8.71 6.74 14.65
C LEU A 146 9.16 5.49 13.89
N THR A 147 10.37 5.01 14.20
CA THR A 147 10.80 3.63 13.91
C THR A 147 10.83 2.86 15.23
N LEU A 148 10.20 1.68 15.30
CA LEU A 148 10.22 0.78 16.46
C LEU A 148 9.99 -0.66 16.04
N SER A 149 10.10 -1.62 16.97
CA SER A 149 9.83 -3.04 16.65
C SER A 149 8.34 -3.29 16.41
N GLU A 150 8.00 -4.25 15.54
CA GLU A 150 6.60 -4.61 15.25
C GLU A 150 5.85 -5.07 16.52
N GLU A 151 6.53 -5.80 17.41
CA GLU A 151 5.98 -6.25 18.71
C GLU A 151 5.64 -5.07 19.64
N ASP A 152 6.40 -3.97 19.56
CA ASP A 152 6.21 -2.80 20.43
C ASP A 152 5.07 -1.88 19.97
N VAL A 153 4.63 -1.96 18.71
CA VAL A 153 3.57 -1.08 18.16
C VAL A 153 2.27 -1.20 18.95
N ALA A 154 1.86 -2.42 19.32
CA ALA A 154 0.65 -2.66 20.10
C ALA A 154 0.69 -1.99 21.49
N SER A 155 1.88 -1.68 22.02
CA SER A 155 2.00 -0.93 23.27
C SER A 155 1.46 0.49 23.13
N LEU A 156 1.58 1.11 21.96
CA LEU A 156 1.19 2.50 21.71
C LEU A 156 -0.33 2.73 21.85
N GLU A 157 -1.13 1.68 21.70
CA GLU A 157 -2.59 1.71 21.91
C GLU A 157 -2.98 2.05 23.35
N HIS A 158 -2.10 1.75 24.30
CA HIS A 158 -2.37 1.91 25.73
C HIS A 158 -2.18 3.35 26.22
N PHE A 159 -1.71 4.26 25.35
CA PHE A 159 -1.67 5.68 25.66
C PHE A 159 -3.04 6.31 25.35
N GLU A 160 -3.68 6.86 26.39
CA GLU A 160 -5.08 7.35 26.35
C GLU A 160 -5.35 8.39 25.25
N SER A 161 -4.31 9.12 24.82
CA SER A 161 -4.38 10.15 23.80
C SER A 161 -4.00 9.68 22.39
N THR A 162 -3.64 8.40 22.20
CA THR A 162 -3.41 7.85 20.86
C THR A 162 -4.75 7.81 20.12
N LYS A 163 -4.78 8.42 18.93
CA LYS A 163 -5.96 8.45 18.06
C LYS A 163 -5.84 7.42 16.94
N GLY A 164 -4.68 7.37 16.29
CA GLY A 164 -4.42 6.42 15.21
C GLY A 164 -2.94 6.09 15.05
N ILE A 165 -2.67 4.90 14.53
CA ILE A 165 -1.33 4.41 14.20
C ILE A 165 -1.36 3.93 12.74
N TYR A 166 -0.56 4.56 11.90
CA TYR A 166 -0.56 4.34 10.45
C TYR A 166 0.82 3.86 9.99
N LEU A 167 0.89 3.02 8.96
CA LEU A 167 2.17 2.69 8.34
C LEU A 167 2.76 3.92 7.64
N ASP A 168 4.08 4.14 7.75
CA ASP A 168 4.75 5.23 7.04
C ASP A 168 4.92 4.89 5.55
N GLN A 169 3.87 5.16 4.76
CA GLN A 169 3.77 4.79 3.35
C GLN A 169 4.79 5.50 2.45
N ILE A 170 5.15 4.85 1.33
CA ILE A 170 6.09 5.39 0.32
C ILE A 170 5.30 6.05 -0.82
N TYR A 171 5.69 7.28 -1.14
CA TYR A 171 5.27 8.03 -2.33
C TYR A 171 6.42 8.06 -3.32
N GLU A 172 6.08 7.95 -4.60
CA GLU A 172 7.07 7.92 -5.68
C GLU A 172 6.77 8.98 -6.75
N ILE A 173 7.79 9.32 -7.52
CA ILE A 173 7.61 10.04 -8.79
C ILE A 173 7.84 9.07 -9.93
N THR A 174 6.80 8.85 -10.72
CA THR A 174 6.89 8.19 -12.02
C THR A 174 6.92 9.26 -13.11
N THR A 175 8.02 9.37 -13.87
CA THR A 175 8.05 10.20 -15.08
C THR A 175 7.89 9.33 -16.31
N GLU A 176 7.01 9.73 -17.23
CA GLU A 176 6.83 9.02 -18.50
C GLU A 176 7.85 9.56 -19.52
N GLU A 177 8.71 8.70 -20.05
CA GLU A 177 9.61 9.05 -21.18
C GLU A 177 8.84 9.06 -22.52
N ILE A 178 7.65 9.67 -22.55
CA ILE A 178 6.90 9.88 -23.78
C ILE A 178 7.27 11.24 -24.33
N VAL A 179 8.16 11.24 -25.33
CA VAL A 179 8.27 12.36 -26.28
C VAL A 179 7.21 12.12 -27.35
N ASP A 180 6.04 12.76 -27.23
CA ASP A 180 5.03 12.69 -28.29
C ASP A 180 5.43 13.63 -29.42
N ALA A 181 5.98 13.06 -30.50
CA ALA A 181 6.39 13.82 -31.68
C ALA A 181 5.23 14.53 -32.41
N ASN A 182 3.97 14.27 -32.05
CA ASN A 182 2.79 14.97 -32.57
C ASN A 182 2.23 16.03 -31.60
N ALA A 183 2.69 16.06 -30.35
CA ALA A 183 2.34 17.11 -29.41
C ALA A 183 3.15 18.37 -29.74
N SER A 184 2.49 19.53 -29.82
CA SER A 184 3.23 20.80 -29.90
C SER A 184 3.98 21.02 -28.59
N SER A 185 5.20 21.56 -28.61
CA SER A 185 5.85 22.04 -27.38
C SER A 185 4.98 23.16 -26.79
N GLU A 186 4.16 22.81 -25.81
CA GLU A 186 3.21 23.76 -25.24
C GLU A 186 3.93 24.75 -24.33
N HIS A 187 3.54 26.01 -24.48
CA HIS A 187 4.13 27.15 -23.78
C HIS A 187 3.01 27.96 -23.13
N THR A 188 3.37 28.73 -22.10
CA THR A 188 2.50 29.60 -21.28
C THR A 188 1.44 30.39 -22.06
N ALA A 189 1.74 30.78 -23.31
CA ALA A 189 0.84 31.51 -24.20
C ALA A 189 -0.51 30.80 -24.47
N SER A 190 -0.57 29.47 -24.60
CA SER A 190 -1.84 28.76 -24.86
C SER A 190 -2.81 28.79 -23.67
N LEU A 191 -2.33 29.25 -22.52
CA LEU A 191 -3.06 29.31 -21.26
C LEU A 191 -3.47 30.74 -20.88
N GLY A 192 -3.23 31.74 -21.74
CA GLY A 192 -3.52 33.14 -21.44
C GLY A 192 -2.55 33.81 -20.45
N VAL A 193 -1.36 33.24 -20.26
CA VAL A 193 -0.37 33.75 -19.28
C VAL A 193 0.38 34.97 -19.82
N ASP A 194 0.59 35.07 -21.13
CA ASP A 194 1.28 36.22 -21.75
C ASP A 194 0.48 37.51 -21.52
N GLU A 195 -0.85 37.43 -21.59
CA GLU A 195 -1.79 38.53 -21.32
C GLU A 195 -1.71 38.99 -19.85
N LEU A 196 -1.53 38.06 -18.90
CA LEU A 196 -1.32 38.38 -17.49
C LEU A 196 0.04 39.09 -17.28
N TRP A 197 1.09 38.63 -17.97
CA TRP A 197 2.39 39.29 -17.94
C TRP A 197 2.35 40.71 -18.53
N GLU A 198 1.57 40.92 -19.59
CA GLU A 198 1.34 42.26 -20.17
C GLU A 198 0.61 43.20 -19.20
N GLN A 199 -0.21 42.65 -18.31
CA GLN A 199 -0.85 43.39 -17.20
C GLN A 199 0.10 43.65 -16.03
N GLY A 200 1.31 43.11 -16.06
CA GLY A 200 2.33 43.27 -15.02
C GLY A 200 2.25 42.25 -13.90
N LEU A 201 1.42 41.22 -14.02
CA LEU A 201 1.39 40.08 -13.10
C LEU A 201 2.51 39.12 -13.48
N THR A 202 3.39 38.80 -12.54
CA THR A 202 4.64 38.04 -12.73
C THR A 202 4.90 37.02 -11.63
N GLY A 203 4.08 37.01 -10.57
CA GLY A 203 4.26 36.26 -9.34
C GLY A 203 4.99 37.03 -8.24
N ALA A 204 5.31 38.31 -8.46
CA ALA A 204 6.19 39.06 -7.57
C ALA A 204 5.64 39.14 -6.14
N GLY A 205 6.47 38.76 -5.16
CA GLY A 205 6.14 38.79 -3.74
C GLY A 205 5.25 37.63 -3.25
N VAL A 206 4.92 36.66 -4.10
CA VAL A 206 4.26 35.41 -3.70
C VAL A 206 5.32 34.37 -3.31
N LYS A 207 5.14 33.74 -2.15
CA LYS A 207 6.03 32.71 -1.60
C LYS A 207 5.48 31.34 -1.94
N ILE A 208 6.26 30.55 -2.70
CA ILE A 208 5.84 29.23 -3.18
C ILE A 208 6.76 28.16 -2.57
N GLY A 209 6.17 27.22 -1.85
CA GLY A 209 6.82 26.02 -1.34
C GLY A 209 6.74 24.88 -2.36
N VAL A 210 7.88 24.31 -2.75
CA VAL A 210 7.95 23.10 -3.59
C VAL A 210 8.40 21.94 -2.72
N ILE A 211 7.54 20.94 -2.55
CA ILE A 211 7.83 19.72 -1.79
C ILE A 211 8.12 18.60 -2.80
N ASP A 212 9.39 18.28 -2.98
CA ASP A 212 9.86 17.40 -4.06
C ASP A 212 11.24 16.78 -3.69
N THR A 213 11.97 16.34 -4.70
CA THR A 213 13.32 15.73 -4.67
C THR A 213 14.46 16.72 -4.41
N GLY A 214 14.18 18.03 -4.48
CA GLY A 214 15.14 19.11 -4.26
C GLY A 214 15.17 20.14 -5.39
N ILE A 215 16.23 20.94 -5.44
CA ILE A 215 16.45 21.96 -6.47
C ILE A 215 17.94 22.19 -6.73
N ASP A 216 18.34 22.36 -7.99
CA ASP A 216 19.59 23.01 -8.37
C ASP A 216 19.44 24.53 -8.23
N TYR A 217 19.58 25.03 -7.00
CA TYR A 217 19.44 26.46 -6.71
C TYR A 217 20.58 27.31 -7.30
N GLU A 218 21.60 26.71 -7.91
CA GLU A 218 22.64 27.42 -8.67
C GLU A 218 22.25 27.60 -10.14
N HIS A 219 21.18 26.95 -10.60
CA HIS A 219 20.70 27.02 -11.97
C HIS A 219 20.42 28.49 -12.40
N PRO A 220 20.92 28.95 -13.57
CA PRO A 220 20.81 30.35 -13.99
C PRO A 220 19.39 30.91 -14.01
N ASP A 221 18.43 30.06 -14.38
CA ASP A 221 17.01 30.43 -14.45
C ASP A 221 16.30 30.38 -13.08
N LEU A 222 16.89 29.81 -12.03
CA LEU A 222 16.23 29.59 -10.73
C LEU A 222 16.91 30.29 -9.55
N LYS A 223 18.21 30.55 -9.63
CA LYS A 223 19.02 31.12 -8.54
C LYS A 223 18.47 32.42 -7.95
N ASP A 224 17.79 33.22 -8.77
CA ASP A 224 17.26 34.51 -8.35
C ASP A 224 15.89 34.35 -7.67
N ALA A 225 15.11 33.34 -8.06
CA ALA A 225 13.83 32.97 -7.44
C ALA A 225 14.02 32.22 -6.12
N TYR A 226 15.05 31.37 -6.00
CA TYR A 226 15.31 30.57 -4.79
C TYR A 226 15.63 31.42 -3.56
N LYS A 227 14.84 31.26 -2.49
CA LYS A 227 14.96 32.00 -1.22
C LYS A 227 15.29 31.14 0.01
N GLY A 228 15.18 29.81 -0.08
CA GLY A 228 15.50 28.92 1.04
C GLY A 228 14.72 27.61 1.01
N GLY A 229 14.55 26.99 2.18
CA GLY A 229 13.89 25.71 2.37
C GLY A 229 14.74 24.73 3.17
N ALA A 230 14.33 23.47 3.24
CA ALA A 230 14.91 22.46 4.12
C ALA A 230 15.06 21.09 3.44
N ASN A 231 15.86 20.20 4.03
CA ASN A 231 15.97 18.79 3.62
C ASN A 231 15.48 17.90 4.77
N PHE A 232 14.49 17.06 4.49
CA PHE A 232 13.91 16.11 5.45
C PHE A 232 14.34 14.66 5.18
N VAL A 233 15.04 14.41 4.07
CA VAL A 233 15.61 13.10 3.75
C VAL A 233 16.88 12.88 4.56
N ASN A 234 16.95 11.76 5.29
CA ASN A 234 18.09 11.41 6.13
C ASN A 234 19.24 10.75 5.33
N ASP A 235 19.78 11.47 4.34
CA ASP A 235 20.89 11.02 3.47
C ASP A 235 22.21 11.74 3.77
N GLY A 236 22.30 12.41 4.92
CA GLY A 236 23.47 13.18 5.36
C GLY A 236 23.62 14.54 4.69
N ARG A 237 22.73 14.93 3.77
CA ARG A 237 22.74 16.27 3.15
C ARG A 237 22.02 17.28 4.03
N GLN A 238 22.54 18.50 4.07
CA GLN A 238 21.99 19.59 4.89
C GLN A 238 21.14 20.58 4.07
N THR A 239 21.27 20.58 2.75
CA THR A 239 20.59 21.50 1.84
C THR A 239 19.68 20.74 0.88
N PRO A 240 18.61 21.35 0.35
CA PRO A 240 17.76 20.73 -0.67
C PRO A 240 18.42 20.68 -2.06
N LEU A 241 19.76 20.69 -2.14
CA LEU A 241 20.49 20.68 -3.40
C LEU A 241 20.27 19.36 -4.14
N GLU A 242 19.84 19.47 -5.38
CA GLU A 242 19.63 18.35 -6.28
C GLU A 242 20.79 18.23 -7.30
N GLY A 243 21.20 17.00 -7.65
CA GLY A 243 22.16 16.77 -8.74
C GLY A 243 23.64 16.51 -8.39
N TYR A 244 23.99 16.40 -7.10
CA TYR A 244 25.39 16.44 -6.64
C TYR A 244 26.19 15.11 -6.78
N ASP A 245 25.55 13.96 -7.06
CA ASP A 245 26.18 12.61 -7.10
C ASP A 245 25.86 11.79 -8.38
N PHE A 246 26.48 10.61 -8.54
CA PHE A 246 26.41 9.75 -9.75
C PHE A 246 25.00 9.25 -10.11
N VAL A 247 24.08 9.21 -9.14
CA VAL A 247 22.65 8.94 -9.32
C VAL A 247 21.89 10.01 -8.54
N THR A 248 21.17 10.88 -9.23
CA THR A 248 20.32 11.90 -8.60
C THR A 248 19.15 12.20 -9.52
N SER A 249 17.97 12.27 -8.91
CA SER A 249 16.79 12.95 -9.46
C SER A 249 17.12 14.34 -10.00
N THR A 250 16.35 14.81 -10.98
CA THR A 250 16.32 16.21 -11.42
C THR A 250 14.90 16.77 -11.48
N HIS A 251 13.96 16.11 -10.79
CA HIS A 251 12.53 16.33 -10.92
C HIS A 251 12.11 17.65 -10.28
N GLY A 252 12.55 17.91 -9.06
CA GLY A 252 12.17 19.14 -8.35
C GLY A 252 12.75 20.40 -9.01
N THR A 253 13.95 20.30 -9.60
CA THR A 253 14.49 21.36 -10.48
C THR A 253 13.60 21.58 -11.70
N ASN A 254 13.02 20.55 -12.30
CA ASN A 254 12.15 20.66 -13.46
C ASN A 254 10.81 21.32 -13.12
N VAL A 255 10.17 20.87 -12.04
CA VAL A 255 8.95 21.46 -11.48
C VAL A 255 9.15 22.94 -11.17
N SER A 256 10.26 23.28 -10.49
CA SER A 256 10.60 24.67 -10.15
C SER A 256 10.76 25.58 -11.37
N GLY A 257 11.28 25.05 -12.49
CA GLY A 257 11.41 25.80 -13.74
C GLY A 257 10.09 26.15 -14.40
N ILE A 258 9.09 25.27 -14.33
CA ILE A 258 7.74 25.51 -14.86
C ILE A 258 7.05 26.63 -14.06
N ILE A 259 7.29 26.68 -12.74
CA ILE A 259 6.76 27.71 -11.85
C ILE A 259 7.48 29.05 -12.08
N ALA A 260 8.78 29.11 -11.81
CA ALA A 260 9.50 30.39 -11.65
C ALA A 260 10.82 30.48 -12.44
N GLY A 261 11.01 29.66 -13.48
CA GLY A 261 12.16 29.81 -14.38
C GLY A 261 12.20 31.23 -14.97
N ASN A 262 13.34 31.90 -14.89
CA ASN A 262 13.51 33.27 -15.40
C ASN A 262 14.77 33.39 -16.26
N GLY A 263 14.78 32.70 -17.41
CA GLY A 263 15.88 32.77 -18.35
C GLY A 263 15.55 32.08 -19.67
N ARG A 264 16.21 30.95 -19.96
CA ARG A 264 15.92 30.17 -21.18
C ARG A 264 14.54 29.53 -21.09
N VAL A 265 14.19 29.01 -19.93
CA VAL A 265 12.82 28.64 -19.58
C VAL A 265 12.22 29.83 -18.85
N LYS A 266 11.00 30.20 -19.25
CA LYS A 266 10.22 31.22 -18.60
C LYS A 266 9.00 30.56 -17.97
N GLY A 267 9.03 30.39 -16.66
CA GLY A 267 7.95 29.83 -15.87
C GLY A 267 6.77 30.80 -15.76
N VAL A 268 5.61 30.28 -15.36
CA VAL A 268 4.35 31.04 -15.30
C VAL A 268 4.45 32.25 -14.35
N ALA A 269 5.07 32.07 -13.19
CA ALA A 269 5.28 33.06 -12.14
C ALA A 269 6.78 33.35 -11.95
N TYR A 270 7.42 33.86 -13.01
CA TYR A 270 8.88 33.99 -13.13
C TYR A 270 9.55 34.98 -12.14
N ASP A 271 8.80 35.80 -11.42
CA ASP A 271 9.31 36.70 -10.36
C ASP A 271 8.86 36.28 -8.94
N ALA A 272 8.32 35.06 -8.77
CA ALA A 272 7.93 34.52 -7.46
C ALA A 272 9.13 34.09 -6.60
N ASP A 273 8.93 34.05 -5.28
CA ASP A 273 9.91 33.61 -4.29
C ASP A 273 9.76 32.10 -4.04
N LEU A 274 10.71 31.29 -4.50
CA LEU A 274 10.70 29.83 -4.34
C LEU A 274 11.39 29.38 -3.04
N TYR A 275 10.71 28.54 -2.27
CA TYR A 275 11.27 27.79 -1.14
C TYR A 275 11.12 26.30 -1.42
N VAL A 276 12.17 25.51 -1.24
CA VAL A 276 12.17 24.09 -1.61
C VAL A 276 12.41 23.19 -0.41
N TYR A 277 11.43 22.34 -0.13
CA TYR A 277 11.40 21.40 0.97
C TYR A 277 11.62 20.01 0.41
N ARG A 278 12.87 19.55 0.45
CA ARG A 278 13.24 18.24 -0.07
C ARG A 278 12.71 17.15 0.85
N ALA A 279 11.75 16.36 0.36
CA ALA A 279 11.12 15.25 1.07
C ALA A 279 11.29 13.90 0.35
N LEU A 280 11.78 13.91 -0.90
CA LEU A 280 12.06 12.72 -1.69
C LEU A 280 13.56 12.54 -1.89
N ASP A 281 14.00 11.29 -1.87
CA ASP A 281 15.38 10.86 -1.99
C ASP A 281 15.88 10.87 -3.45
N ILE A 282 17.06 10.29 -3.67
CA ILE A 282 17.69 10.26 -5.00
C ILE A 282 17.02 9.28 -5.97
N ASP A 283 16.23 8.34 -5.46
CA ASP A 283 15.50 7.31 -6.21
C ASP A 283 14.05 7.75 -6.47
N ASN A 284 13.74 9.03 -6.22
CA ASN A 284 12.41 9.62 -6.34
C ASN A 284 11.38 9.07 -5.33
N ARG A 285 11.82 8.66 -4.15
CA ARG A 285 10.95 8.09 -3.12
C ARG A 285 10.92 8.94 -1.87
N GLY A 286 9.76 9.12 -1.27
CA GLY A 286 9.57 9.84 -0.02
C GLY A 286 8.56 9.16 0.87
N LYS A 287 8.82 9.11 2.17
CA LYS A 287 7.89 8.56 3.14
C LYS A 287 6.86 9.59 3.57
N THR A 288 5.66 9.15 3.96
CA THR A 288 4.58 9.99 4.51
C THR A 288 5.13 10.97 5.53
N GLY A 289 5.95 10.50 6.48
CA GLY A 289 6.49 11.34 7.53
C GLY A 289 7.38 12.48 7.02
N HIS A 290 8.24 12.21 6.03
CA HIS A 290 9.09 13.25 5.44
C HIS A 290 8.29 14.30 4.66
N ILE A 291 7.26 13.86 3.93
CA ILE A 291 6.41 14.73 3.11
C ILE A 291 5.53 15.58 4.02
N LEU A 292 4.90 14.97 5.03
CA LEU A 292 4.11 15.65 6.04
C LEU A 292 4.94 16.68 6.80
N LYS A 293 6.21 16.37 7.10
CA LYS A 293 7.12 17.36 7.70
C LYS A 293 7.44 18.52 6.75
N GLY A 294 7.54 18.24 5.45
CA GLY A 294 7.67 19.26 4.42
C GLY A 294 6.48 20.23 4.40
N ILE A 295 5.26 19.71 4.45
CA ILE A 295 4.02 20.50 4.50
C ILE A 295 3.97 21.31 5.79
N GLU A 296 4.27 20.68 6.93
CA GLU A 296 4.31 21.36 8.21
C GLU A 296 5.29 22.54 8.21
N GLN A 297 6.54 22.31 7.80
CA GLN A 297 7.54 23.38 7.81
C GLN A 297 7.16 24.50 6.82
N ALA A 298 6.66 24.16 5.65
CA ALA A 298 6.22 25.15 4.68
C ALA A 298 5.04 26.00 5.19
N THR A 299 4.14 25.39 5.96
CA THR A 299 3.03 26.09 6.60
C THR A 299 3.54 27.02 7.71
N LYS A 300 4.48 26.56 8.55
CA LYS A 300 5.16 27.38 9.57
C LYS A 300 5.95 28.56 8.97
N ASP A 301 6.52 28.35 7.79
CA ASP A 301 7.27 29.36 7.04
C ASP A 301 6.36 30.34 6.28
N ASP A 302 5.03 30.21 6.44
CA ASP A 302 4.00 31.10 5.89
C ASP A 302 4.11 31.18 4.35
N MET A 303 4.13 30.01 3.71
CA MET A 303 4.06 29.90 2.25
C MET A 303 2.64 30.22 1.77
N ASP A 304 2.53 30.97 0.67
CA ASP A 304 1.23 31.29 0.08
C ASP A 304 0.66 30.09 -0.71
N ILE A 305 1.55 29.33 -1.36
CA ILE A 305 1.21 28.21 -2.23
C ILE A 305 2.17 27.04 -1.99
N LEU A 306 1.66 25.81 -1.94
CA LEU A 306 2.46 24.59 -1.97
C LEU A 306 2.22 23.81 -3.26
N ASN A 307 3.30 23.29 -3.84
CA ASN A 307 3.25 22.36 -4.97
C ASN A 307 3.80 20.99 -4.54
N LEU A 308 2.98 19.94 -4.67
CA LEU A 308 3.35 18.56 -4.45
C LEU A 308 3.15 17.76 -5.73
N SER A 309 4.26 17.41 -6.38
CA SER A 309 4.27 16.70 -7.67
C SER A 309 4.70 15.24 -7.49
N LEU A 310 4.04 14.55 -6.57
CA LEU A 310 4.33 13.21 -6.06
C LEU A 310 3.01 12.45 -5.84
N GLY A 311 3.07 11.12 -5.70
CA GLY A 311 1.87 10.35 -5.37
C GLY A 311 2.16 8.88 -5.05
N ARG A 312 1.12 8.17 -4.63
CA ARG A 312 1.06 6.71 -4.53
C ARG A 312 -0.26 6.21 -5.13
N ASN A 313 -0.30 4.95 -5.53
CA ASN A 313 -1.39 4.40 -6.34
C ASN A 313 -2.53 3.85 -5.48
N GLU A 314 -2.98 4.64 -4.50
CA GLU A 314 -4.05 4.29 -3.58
C GLU A 314 -5.10 5.39 -3.51
N ASN A 315 -6.35 5.02 -3.76
CA ASN A 315 -7.49 5.93 -3.85
C ASN A 315 -8.19 6.05 -2.48
N GLU A 316 -7.47 6.56 -1.50
CA GLU A 316 -7.92 6.76 -0.13
C GLU A 316 -8.13 8.25 0.14
N SER A 317 -9.30 8.61 0.68
CA SER A 317 -9.66 10.01 0.90
C SER A 317 -9.11 10.56 2.22
N ASP A 318 -8.88 9.67 3.18
CA ASP A 318 -8.56 10.01 4.57
C ASP A 318 -7.27 9.35 5.06
N THR A 319 -6.15 10.01 4.82
CA THR A 319 -4.82 9.56 5.24
C THR A 319 -4.13 10.65 6.05
N PRO A 320 -3.08 10.33 6.85
CA PRO A 320 -2.31 11.35 7.54
C PRO A 320 -1.83 12.48 6.61
N LEU A 321 -1.50 12.14 5.36
CA LEU A 321 -1.07 13.13 4.37
C LEU A 321 -2.22 14.00 3.86
N THR A 322 -3.38 13.42 3.50
CA THR A 322 -4.52 14.22 3.04
C THR A 322 -5.07 15.12 4.16
N ARG A 323 -5.07 14.65 5.42
CA ARG A 323 -5.40 15.47 6.61
C ARG A 323 -4.46 16.66 6.76
N GLY A 324 -3.14 16.44 6.68
CA GLY A 324 -2.13 17.49 6.73
C GLY A 324 -2.30 18.53 5.60
N ILE A 325 -2.58 18.07 4.39
CA ILE A 325 -2.86 18.95 3.24
C ILE A 325 -4.12 19.78 3.46
N ASN A 326 -5.22 19.14 3.87
CA ASN A 326 -6.48 19.83 4.11
C ASN A 326 -6.33 20.90 5.22
N ASN A 327 -5.58 20.59 6.29
CA ASN A 327 -5.29 21.55 7.35
C ASN A 327 -4.41 22.72 6.89
N ALA A 328 -3.42 22.47 6.02
CA ALA A 328 -2.64 23.55 5.39
C ALA A 328 -3.55 24.49 4.57
N VAL A 329 -4.51 23.93 3.82
CA VAL A 329 -5.48 24.74 3.05
C VAL A 329 -6.40 25.55 3.95
N LYS A 330 -6.93 24.95 5.02
CA LYS A 330 -7.72 25.64 6.05
C LYS A 330 -6.95 26.80 6.70
N ASN A 331 -5.63 26.68 6.82
CA ASN A 331 -4.77 27.76 7.33
C ASN A 331 -4.50 28.88 6.30
N GLY A 332 -5.14 28.85 5.13
CA GLY A 332 -5.04 29.86 4.08
C GLY A 332 -4.01 29.58 2.99
N THR A 333 -3.33 28.44 3.02
CA THR A 333 -2.32 28.07 2.00
C THR A 333 -2.99 27.45 0.78
N VAL A 334 -2.67 27.89 -0.44
CA VAL A 334 -3.14 27.19 -1.65
C VAL A 334 -2.30 25.93 -1.85
N VAL A 335 -2.89 24.73 -1.86
CA VAL A 335 -2.14 23.49 -2.11
C VAL A 335 -2.51 22.91 -3.47
N VAL A 336 -1.51 22.69 -4.32
CA VAL A 336 -1.64 22.12 -5.66
C VAL A 336 -0.95 20.75 -5.70
N VAL A 337 -1.68 19.73 -6.12
CA VAL A 337 -1.22 18.33 -6.16
C VAL A 337 -1.38 17.73 -7.57
N SER A 338 -0.45 16.87 -7.99
CA SER A 338 -0.61 16.07 -9.22
C SER A 338 -1.65 14.97 -9.03
N SER A 339 -2.42 14.63 -10.07
CA SER A 339 -3.44 13.59 -9.98
C SER A 339 -2.90 12.14 -9.97
N GLY A 340 -1.67 11.94 -10.45
CA GLY A 340 -1.04 10.62 -10.63
C GLY A 340 -0.95 10.18 -12.09
N ASN A 341 -0.16 9.13 -12.36
CA ASN A 341 0.14 8.66 -13.72
C ASN A 341 -0.43 7.25 -14.03
N GLU A 342 -1.47 6.84 -13.30
CA GLU A 342 -2.09 5.51 -13.41
C GLU A 342 -3.38 5.49 -14.24
N GLY A 343 -3.60 6.51 -15.07
CA GLY A 343 -4.80 6.66 -15.89
C GLY A 343 -5.12 5.44 -16.75
N ARG A 344 -4.11 4.65 -17.15
CA ARG A 344 -4.28 3.42 -17.94
C ARG A 344 -5.06 2.33 -17.20
N SER A 345 -5.12 2.40 -15.87
CA SER A 345 -5.93 1.52 -15.02
C SER A 345 -7.43 1.85 -15.09
N GLY A 346 -7.81 3.00 -15.68
CA GLY A 346 -9.20 3.40 -15.89
C GLY A 346 -9.73 4.30 -14.78
N ALA A 347 -11.05 4.26 -14.56
CA ALA A 347 -11.72 5.03 -13.50
C ALA A 347 -11.20 4.63 -12.11
N LYS A 348 -11.29 5.56 -11.15
CA LYS A 348 -10.80 5.40 -9.77
C LYS A 348 -9.28 5.15 -9.65
N SER A 349 -8.49 5.57 -10.64
CA SER A 349 -7.02 5.52 -10.64
C SER A 349 -6.35 6.75 -10.02
N ILE A 350 -7.15 7.74 -9.57
CA ILE A 350 -6.66 8.85 -8.73
C ILE A 350 -6.03 8.28 -7.46
N GLY A 351 -4.84 8.78 -7.12
CA GLY A 351 -4.07 8.32 -5.97
C GLY A 351 -3.83 9.43 -4.94
N ASP A 352 -3.49 9.06 -3.71
CA ASP A 352 -3.04 9.96 -2.63
C ASP A 352 -1.72 10.66 -3.05
N PRO A 353 -1.58 12.00 -2.90
CA PRO A 353 -2.49 12.96 -2.28
C PRO A 353 -3.49 13.64 -3.23
N GLY A 354 -3.60 13.20 -4.48
CA GLY A 354 -4.59 13.70 -5.45
C GLY A 354 -6.04 13.56 -4.99
N THR A 355 -6.32 12.70 -4.01
CA THR A 355 -7.60 12.50 -3.34
C THR A 355 -7.94 13.58 -2.29
N ALA A 356 -6.99 14.44 -1.90
CA ALA A 356 -7.24 15.48 -0.90
C ALA A 356 -8.34 16.47 -1.36
N ALA A 357 -9.41 16.59 -0.56
CA ALA A 357 -10.61 17.33 -0.91
C ALA A 357 -10.34 18.83 -1.18
N LEU A 358 -9.58 19.48 -0.29
CA LEU A 358 -9.37 20.93 -0.33
C LEU A 358 -8.25 21.35 -1.30
N ALA A 359 -7.37 20.42 -1.70
CA ALA A 359 -6.30 20.71 -2.66
C ALA A 359 -6.85 20.95 -4.07
N ILE A 360 -6.06 21.61 -4.91
CA ILE A 360 -6.27 21.68 -6.36
C ILE A 360 -5.50 20.51 -7.00
N THR A 361 -6.22 19.47 -7.38
CA THR A 361 -5.71 18.27 -8.03
C THR A 361 -5.67 18.45 -9.54
N VAL A 362 -4.50 18.25 -10.14
CA VAL A 362 -4.25 18.60 -11.53
C VAL A 362 -3.94 17.37 -12.37
N GLY A 363 -4.78 17.12 -13.37
CA GLY A 363 -4.54 16.10 -14.41
C GLY A 363 -3.74 16.63 -15.60
N ALA A 364 -3.27 15.72 -16.44
CA ALA A 364 -2.42 16.02 -17.59
C ALA A 364 -3.21 16.01 -18.89
N SER A 365 -3.18 17.14 -19.59
CA SER A 365 -3.68 17.29 -20.95
C SER A 365 -2.53 17.56 -21.92
N HIS A 366 -2.83 17.39 -23.21
CA HIS A 366 -1.95 17.78 -24.31
C HIS A 366 -2.73 18.10 -25.57
N ASN A 367 -2.16 18.96 -26.39
CA ASN A 367 -2.69 19.31 -27.69
C ASN A 367 -2.20 18.34 -28.76
N VAL A 368 -3.15 17.63 -29.38
CA VAL A 368 -2.91 16.73 -30.52
C VAL A 368 -3.58 17.32 -31.75
N ASN A 369 -2.79 17.79 -32.71
CA ASN A 369 -3.27 18.37 -33.98
C ASN A 369 -4.28 19.53 -33.82
N GLY A 370 -4.11 20.38 -32.81
CA GLY A 370 -5.00 21.51 -32.54
C GLY A 370 -6.24 21.16 -31.73
N GLN A 371 -6.37 19.92 -31.25
CA GLN A 371 -7.44 19.49 -30.34
C GLN A 371 -6.84 19.12 -28.99
N GLU A 372 -7.47 19.58 -27.92
CA GLU A 372 -7.08 19.20 -26.56
C GLU A 372 -7.52 17.76 -26.27
N SER A 373 -6.66 17.00 -25.61
CA SER A 373 -6.87 15.61 -25.25
C SER A 373 -6.27 15.33 -23.87
N ILE A 374 -6.80 14.33 -23.16
CA ILE A 374 -6.23 13.88 -21.89
C ILE A 374 -5.12 12.88 -22.14
N ALA A 375 -3.98 13.09 -21.46
CA ALA A 375 -2.84 12.19 -21.55
C ALA A 375 -3.25 10.79 -21.05
N PRO A 376 -2.92 9.69 -21.76
CA PRO A 376 -3.38 8.35 -21.38
C PRO A 376 -2.95 7.89 -19.98
N PHE A 377 -1.85 8.45 -19.46
CA PHE A 377 -1.36 8.19 -18.12
C PHE A 377 -2.07 9.04 -17.05
N SER A 378 -2.76 10.14 -17.38
CA SER A 378 -3.38 11.01 -16.36
C SER A 378 -4.39 10.22 -15.54
N SER A 379 -4.14 10.06 -14.24
CA SER A 379 -5.05 9.38 -13.31
C SER A 379 -6.45 10.01 -13.29
N ARG A 380 -7.46 9.17 -13.08
CA ARG A 380 -8.89 9.46 -13.25
C ARG A 380 -9.67 9.20 -11.97
N GLY A 381 -10.64 10.04 -11.66
CA GLY A 381 -11.57 9.84 -10.55
C GLY A 381 -12.68 8.82 -10.85
N PRO A 382 -13.75 8.82 -10.06
CA PRO A 382 -13.92 9.63 -8.85
C PRO A 382 -13.04 9.11 -7.68
N VAL A 383 -13.01 9.85 -6.58
CA VAL A 383 -12.47 9.35 -5.31
C VAL A 383 -13.35 8.18 -4.82
N HIS A 384 -12.74 7.08 -4.32
CA HIS A 384 -13.44 5.81 -4.10
C HIS A 384 -14.61 5.90 -3.12
N GLU A 385 -14.46 6.66 -2.04
CA GLU A 385 -15.39 6.71 -0.90
C GLU A 385 -16.34 7.90 -0.97
N THR A 386 -15.81 9.08 -1.29
CA THR A 386 -16.59 10.34 -1.30
C THR A 386 -17.28 10.59 -2.64
N TYR A 387 -16.89 9.88 -3.71
CA TYR A 387 -17.29 10.13 -5.09
C TYR A 387 -16.90 11.51 -5.63
N ASP A 388 -15.97 12.21 -4.97
CA ASP A 388 -15.52 13.52 -5.41
C ASP A 388 -14.96 13.47 -6.82
N ILE A 389 -15.28 14.52 -7.58
CA ILE A 389 -14.78 14.71 -8.93
C ILE A 389 -13.31 15.12 -8.84
N LYS A 390 -12.43 14.21 -9.25
CA LYS A 390 -10.99 14.43 -9.38
C LYS A 390 -10.49 13.90 -10.73
N PRO A 391 -9.51 14.54 -11.39
CA PRO A 391 -8.86 15.79 -10.99
C PRO A 391 -9.84 16.99 -10.98
N ASP A 392 -9.48 18.09 -10.33
CA ASP A 392 -10.33 19.30 -10.30
C ASP A 392 -10.34 20.01 -11.68
N LEU A 393 -9.21 19.96 -12.38
CA LEU A 393 -8.99 20.50 -13.73
C LEU A 393 -7.72 19.90 -14.35
N VAL A 394 -7.45 20.20 -15.62
CA VAL A 394 -6.26 19.73 -16.33
C VAL A 394 -5.37 20.85 -16.89
N ALA A 395 -4.07 20.58 -17.00
CA ALA A 395 -3.06 21.47 -17.53
C ALA A 395 -2.02 20.71 -18.37
N PRO A 396 -1.16 21.38 -19.17
CA PRO A 396 -0.17 20.70 -20.02
C PRO A 396 0.73 19.78 -19.21
N GLY A 397 0.79 18.51 -19.58
CA GLY A 397 1.61 17.51 -18.86
C GLY A 397 2.42 16.60 -19.76
N VAL A 398 2.44 16.82 -21.07
CA VAL A 398 3.15 15.95 -22.03
C VAL A 398 4.25 16.74 -22.73
N SER A 399 5.47 16.21 -22.70
CA SER A 399 6.64 16.78 -23.38
C SER A 399 6.88 18.25 -22.99
N ILE A 400 6.88 18.52 -21.68
CA ILE A 400 7.08 19.85 -21.11
C ILE A 400 8.57 20.13 -20.97
N TYR A 401 9.04 21.17 -21.67
CA TYR A 401 10.42 21.61 -21.63
C TYR A 401 10.68 22.51 -20.42
N SER A 402 11.52 22.07 -19.49
CA SER A 402 11.87 22.85 -18.31
C SER A 402 13.33 22.64 -17.89
N THR A 403 13.75 23.27 -16.80
CA THR A 403 15.08 23.14 -16.20
C THR A 403 15.35 21.70 -15.73
N SER A 404 16.62 21.33 -15.64
CA SER A 404 17.07 20.03 -15.13
C SER A 404 18.43 20.25 -14.48
N SER A 405 18.71 19.57 -13.37
CA SER A 405 19.94 19.78 -12.62
C SER A 405 21.18 19.32 -13.40
N LEU A 406 22.24 20.15 -13.39
CA LEU A 406 23.54 19.82 -13.98
C LEU A 406 24.74 20.09 -13.06
N ALA A 407 24.51 20.03 -11.74
CA ALA A 407 25.61 19.97 -10.76
C ALA A 407 26.67 18.88 -11.09
N LYS A 408 26.37 17.94 -12.00
CA LYS A 408 27.23 16.92 -12.62
C LYS A 408 28.45 17.43 -13.42
N THR A 409 28.54 18.70 -13.82
CA THR A 409 29.68 19.19 -14.62
C THR A 409 30.53 20.15 -13.79
N SER A 410 31.87 20.00 -13.80
CA SER A 410 32.78 20.97 -13.18
C SER A 410 33.72 21.54 -14.25
N PRO A 411 33.57 22.83 -14.62
CA PRO A 411 32.51 23.75 -14.16
C PRO A 411 31.14 23.34 -14.72
N ALA A 412 30.07 23.72 -14.01
CA ALA A 412 28.70 23.43 -14.42
C ALA A 412 28.42 24.07 -15.78
N ASN A 413 27.97 23.29 -16.76
CA ASN A 413 27.57 23.77 -18.07
C ASN A 413 26.04 23.76 -18.19
N TYR A 414 25.43 24.83 -17.69
CA TYR A 414 23.99 25.01 -17.70
C TYR A 414 23.34 25.08 -19.09
N ASN A 415 24.10 25.08 -20.20
CA ASN A 415 23.51 24.99 -21.53
C ASN A 415 22.78 23.65 -21.80
N HIS A 416 23.10 22.60 -21.05
CA HIS A 416 22.43 21.29 -21.13
C HIS A 416 21.47 21.03 -19.95
N ALA A 417 21.22 22.04 -19.09
CA ALA A 417 20.48 21.91 -17.83
C ALA A 417 18.97 22.04 -18.05
N TYR A 418 18.47 21.39 -19.10
CA TYR A 418 17.09 21.50 -19.52
C TYR A 418 16.67 20.19 -20.16
N ASN A 419 15.46 19.73 -19.86
CA ASN A 419 14.94 18.47 -20.37
C ASN A 419 13.42 18.51 -20.57
N TYR A 420 12.92 17.58 -21.38
CA TYR A 420 11.50 17.35 -21.60
C TYR A 420 11.01 16.26 -20.67
N TYR A 421 9.99 16.53 -19.85
CA TYR A 421 9.30 15.53 -19.03
C TYR A 421 7.81 15.45 -19.35
N SER A 422 7.24 14.27 -19.13
CA SER A 422 5.80 14.01 -19.20
C SER A 422 5.32 13.41 -17.89
N GLY A 423 4.19 13.90 -17.40
CA GLY A 423 3.57 13.49 -16.14
C GLY A 423 2.60 14.56 -15.63
N THR A 424 1.67 14.17 -14.78
CA THR A 424 0.81 15.12 -14.04
C THR A 424 1.63 16.01 -13.10
N SER A 425 2.83 15.54 -12.73
CA SER A 425 3.88 16.33 -12.05
C SER A 425 4.32 17.58 -12.83
N MET A 426 4.19 17.61 -14.15
CA MET A 426 4.48 18.80 -14.97
C MET A 426 3.24 19.70 -15.13
N SER A 427 2.03 19.15 -14.97
CA SER A 427 0.78 19.89 -15.03
C SER A 427 0.54 20.73 -13.78
N ALA A 428 0.74 20.16 -12.59
CA ALA A 428 0.60 20.84 -11.31
C ALA A 428 1.33 22.20 -11.23
N PRO A 429 2.63 22.32 -11.61
CA PRO A 429 3.34 23.59 -11.51
C PRO A 429 2.82 24.71 -12.43
N PHE A 430 2.11 24.41 -13.53
CA PHE A 430 1.42 25.45 -14.29
C PHE A 430 0.32 26.10 -13.45
N ILE A 431 -0.44 25.29 -12.70
CA ILE A 431 -1.52 25.75 -11.82
C ILE A 431 -0.97 26.48 -10.61
N THR A 432 0.11 25.99 -10.03
CA THR A 432 0.86 26.68 -8.97
C THR A 432 1.26 28.09 -9.40
N GLY A 433 1.83 28.24 -10.60
CA GLY A 433 2.17 29.54 -11.13
C GLY A 433 0.96 30.43 -11.40
N MET A 434 -0.15 29.90 -11.92
CA MET A 434 -1.37 30.69 -12.13
C MET A 434 -2.00 31.16 -10.82
N ALA A 435 -2.03 30.30 -9.80
CA ALA A 435 -2.47 30.69 -8.46
C ALA A 435 -1.60 31.84 -7.90
N ALA A 436 -0.29 31.85 -8.19
CA ALA A 436 0.58 32.96 -7.81
C ALA A 436 0.22 34.26 -8.53
N LEU A 437 -0.09 34.21 -9.83
CA LEU A 437 -0.54 35.40 -10.58
C LEU A 437 -1.87 35.94 -10.02
N LEU A 438 -2.81 35.05 -9.65
CA LEU A 438 -4.06 35.44 -9.02
C LEU A 438 -3.85 36.03 -7.61
N LEU A 439 -2.93 35.51 -6.83
CA LEU A 439 -2.61 36.09 -5.52
C LEU A 439 -1.91 37.44 -5.64
N GLU A 440 -0.98 37.62 -6.59
CA GLU A 440 -0.36 38.93 -6.82
C GLU A 440 -1.40 40.01 -7.16
N GLU A 441 -2.40 39.66 -7.97
CA GLU A 441 -3.51 40.56 -8.30
C GLU A 441 -4.33 40.94 -7.06
N ASN A 442 -4.66 39.95 -6.21
CA ASN A 442 -5.36 40.19 -4.94
C ASN A 442 -4.94 39.18 -3.86
N ARG A 443 -4.19 39.69 -2.87
CA ARG A 443 -3.65 38.90 -1.74
C ARG A 443 -4.68 38.48 -0.70
N GLU A 444 -5.91 38.99 -0.77
CA GLU A 444 -7.01 38.61 0.13
C GLU A 444 -7.84 37.43 -0.40
N ARG A 445 -7.53 36.92 -1.60
CA ARG A 445 -8.25 35.76 -2.17
C ARG A 445 -7.98 34.52 -1.32
N THR A 446 -9.05 33.81 -0.99
CA THR A 446 -8.97 32.54 -0.26
C THR A 446 -8.55 31.39 -1.19
N PRO A 447 -8.03 30.27 -0.64
CA PRO A 447 -7.76 29.09 -1.45
C PRO A 447 -8.98 28.57 -2.22
N ALA A 448 -10.16 28.59 -1.60
CA ALA A 448 -11.42 28.20 -2.24
C ALA A 448 -11.78 29.12 -3.42
N GLU A 449 -11.60 30.45 -3.28
CA GLU A 449 -11.83 31.39 -4.38
C GLU A 449 -10.87 31.14 -5.55
N ILE A 450 -9.58 30.90 -5.27
CA ILE A 450 -8.57 30.61 -6.31
C ILE A 450 -8.92 29.32 -7.04
N LYS A 451 -9.21 28.25 -6.30
CA LYS A 451 -9.66 26.96 -6.84
C LYS A 451 -10.90 27.14 -7.72
N ALA A 452 -11.93 27.82 -7.23
CA ALA A 452 -13.17 28.06 -7.97
C ALA A 452 -12.95 28.87 -9.26
N ARG A 453 -12.16 29.95 -9.22
CA ARG A 453 -11.88 30.75 -10.43
C ARG A 453 -11.18 29.95 -11.52
N LEU A 454 -10.19 29.15 -11.15
CA LEU A 454 -9.44 28.30 -12.08
C LEU A 454 -10.33 27.18 -12.67
N MET A 455 -11.17 26.57 -11.84
CA MET A 455 -12.12 25.55 -12.24
C MET A 455 -13.22 26.12 -13.14
N ASN A 456 -13.95 27.14 -12.66
CA ASN A 456 -15.12 27.67 -13.32
C ASN A 456 -14.82 28.25 -14.70
N THR A 457 -13.63 28.76 -14.95
CA THR A 457 -13.27 29.39 -16.23
C THR A 457 -12.49 28.48 -17.16
N ALA A 458 -12.37 27.19 -16.81
CA ALA A 458 -11.68 26.21 -17.62
C ALA A 458 -12.36 25.99 -18.98
N MET A 459 -11.54 25.77 -20.00
CA MET A 459 -11.95 25.43 -21.35
C MET A 459 -12.35 23.95 -21.44
N GLU A 460 -13.46 23.67 -22.13
CA GLU A 460 -13.95 22.31 -22.37
C GLU A 460 -12.90 21.44 -23.10
N VAL A 461 -12.82 20.17 -22.69
CA VAL A 461 -12.07 19.11 -23.38
C VAL A 461 -13.08 18.06 -23.87
N PRO A 462 -13.55 18.13 -25.14
CA PRO A 462 -14.70 17.34 -25.58
C PRO A 462 -14.44 15.82 -25.58
N GLY A 463 -15.46 15.04 -25.21
CA GLY A 463 -15.45 13.58 -25.32
C GLY A 463 -14.83 12.83 -24.14
N TYR A 464 -14.65 13.50 -23.00
CA TYR A 464 -14.11 12.96 -21.77
C TYR A 464 -15.08 13.14 -20.61
N SER A 465 -14.99 12.26 -19.60
CA SER A 465 -15.76 12.34 -18.36
C SER A 465 -15.31 13.52 -17.50
N VAL A 466 -16.16 13.98 -16.58
CA VAL A 466 -15.75 14.95 -15.53
C VAL A 466 -14.66 14.34 -14.64
N ASN A 467 -14.61 13.02 -14.50
CA ASN A 467 -13.57 12.30 -13.77
C ASN A 467 -12.25 12.14 -14.54
N ASP A 468 -12.21 12.50 -15.82
CA ASP A 468 -10.97 12.58 -16.61
C ASP A 468 -10.39 14.00 -16.63
N THR A 469 -11.27 15.00 -16.67
CA THR A 469 -10.93 16.39 -17.02
C THR A 469 -11.17 17.39 -15.89
N GLY A 470 -11.93 17.00 -14.87
CA GLY A 470 -12.51 17.92 -13.90
C GLY A 470 -13.38 18.97 -14.60
N SER A 471 -13.05 20.24 -14.34
CA SER A 471 -13.73 21.37 -14.98
C SER A 471 -13.27 21.62 -16.42
N GLY A 472 -12.18 20.96 -16.85
CA GLY A 472 -11.56 21.13 -18.16
C GLY A 472 -10.16 21.73 -18.07
N ARG A 473 -9.68 22.25 -19.19
CA ARG A 473 -8.34 22.82 -19.34
C ARG A 473 -8.25 24.24 -18.82
N VAL A 474 -7.32 24.50 -17.91
CA VAL A 474 -7.16 25.83 -17.29
C VAL A 474 -6.99 26.97 -18.31
N GLN A 475 -7.51 28.16 -17.96
CA GLN A 475 -7.36 29.42 -18.71
C GLN A 475 -7.05 30.59 -17.75
N GLY A 476 -5.78 30.96 -17.64
CA GLY A 476 -5.29 31.94 -16.67
C GLY A 476 -5.90 33.34 -16.83
N GLU A 477 -5.97 33.86 -18.06
CA GLU A 477 -6.56 35.17 -18.32
C GLU A 477 -8.04 35.22 -17.92
N GLN A 478 -8.80 34.16 -18.22
CA GLN A 478 -10.23 34.08 -17.90
C GLN A 478 -10.43 33.99 -16.38
N ALA A 479 -9.60 33.21 -15.68
CA ALA A 479 -9.64 33.08 -14.22
C ALA A 479 -9.33 34.40 -13.48
N SER A 480 -8.40 35.21 -14.02
CA SER A 480 -8.07 36.53 -13.45
C SER A 480 -9.14 37.57 -13.75
N THR A 481 -9.63 37.63 -14.99
CA THR A 481 -10.56 38.68 -15.43
C THR A 481 -12.01 38.45 -15.03
N THR A 482 -12.40 37.23 -14.66
CA THR A 482 -13.79 36.98 -14.24
C THR A 482 -14.14 37.75 -12.96
N PRO A 483 -15.23 38.52 -12.92
CA PRO A 483 -15.70 39.15 -11.68
C PRO A 483 -16.48 38.19 -10.78
N VAL A 484 -16.93 37.05 -11.32
CA VAL A 484 -17.83 36.10 -10.66
C VAL A 484 -17.21 34.70 -10.60
N PHE A 485 -17.41 34.01 -9.48
CA PHE A 485 -17.12 32.59 -9.32
C PHE A 485 -18.28 31.90 -8.57
N ALA A 486 -18.40 30.58 -8.76
CA ALA A 486 -19.43 29.74 -8.18
C ALA A 486 -18.79 28.62 -7.34
N THR A 487 -19.25 28.46 -6.11
CA THR A 487 -18.84 27.39 -5.19
C THR A 487 -20.04 26.60 -4.69
N PHE A 488 -19.77 25.37 -4.26
CA PHE A 488 -20.66 24.58 -3.43
C PHE A 488 -19.98 24.32 -2.10
N THR A 489 -20.76 24.29 -1.03
CA THR A 489 -20.33 23.71 0.24
C THR A 489 -20.58 22.22 0.16
N ASP A 490 -19.50 21.43 0.09
CA ASP A 490 -19.55 19.98 0.10
C ASP A 490 -19.21 19.45 1.50
N VAL A 491 -19.68 18.23 1.78
CA VAL A 491 -19.48 17.55 3.05
C VAL A 491 -19.01 16.13 2.76
N ASN A 492 -17.71 15.91 2.94
CA ASN A 492 -17.15 14.58 2.81
C ASN A 492 -17.32 13.86 4.14
N ASP A 493 -18.07 12.77 4.09
CA ASP A 493 -18.13 11.77 5.14
C ASP A 493 -16.92 10.84 4.96
N TYR A 494 -15.99 10.83 5.92
CA TYR A 494 -14.88 9.88 5.96
C TYR A 494 -15.01 9.01 7.20
N LEU A 495 -14.68 7.73 7.02
CA LEU A 495 -14.67 6.76 8.10
C LEU A 495 -13.33 6.87 8.84
N ASN A 496 -13.30 7.63 9.93
CA ASN A 496 -12.20 7.57 10.86
C ASN A 496 -12.61 6.63 12.00
N GLU A 497 -11.85 5.56 12.24
CA GLU A 497 -12.07 4.68 13.41
C GLU A 497 -13.48 4.04 13.44
N GLY A 498 -14.09 3.79 12.26
CA GLY A 498 -15.48 3.30 12.17
C GLY A 498 -16.56 4.34 12.50
N LYS A 499 -16.17 5.61 12.72
CA LYS A 499 -17.06 6.76 12.86
C LYS A 499 -17.04 7.62 11.59
N VAL A 500 -18.22 8.11 11.23
CA VAL A 500 -18.36 9.08 10.15
C VAL A 500 -17.99 10.47 10.67
N ASN A 501 -16.84 10.98 10.22
CA ASN A 501 -16.43 12.36 10.41
C ASN A 501 -16.77 13.19 9.17
N GLN A 502 -17.07 14.48 9.37
CA GLN A 502 -17.51 15.37 8.30
C GLN A 502 -16.46 16.43 8.00
N LEU A 503 -16.02 16.53 6.74
CA LEU A 503 -15.12 17.56 6.26
C LEU A 503 -15.92 18.51 5.37
N HIS A 504 -16.30 19.64 5.96
CA HIS A 504 -16.89 20.75 5.23
C HIS A 504 -15.82 21.46 4.41
N HIS A 505 -16.09 21.66 3.12
CA HIS A 505 -15.21 22.45 2.27
C HIS A 505 -15.96 23.13 1.13
N GLU A 506 -15.35 24.18 0.57
CA GLU A 506 -15.87 24.86 -0.61
C GLU A 506 -15.13 24.40 -1.87
N THR A 507 -15.86 24.04 -2.91
CA THR A 507 -15.29 23.60 -4.18
C THR A 507 -16.06 24.13 -5.40
N GLY A 508 -15.41 24.14 -6.56
CA GLY A 508 -15.98 24.57 -7.84
C GLY A 508 -16.72 23.47 -8.61
N SER A 509 -16.93 22.31 -7.99
CA SER A 509 -17.62 21.13 -8.52
C SER A 509 -18.85 20.80 -7.68
N LEU A 510 -19.79 20.03 -8.23
CA LEU A 510 -20.99 19.58 -7.53
C LEU A 510 -21.07 18.05 -7.50
N ASN A 511 -20.86 17.48 -6.33
CA ASN A 511 -21.07 16.06 -6.09
C ASN A 511 -22.42 15.83 -5.39
N PHE A 512 -23.26 14.94 -5.93
CA PHE A 512 -24.49 14.50 -5.25
C PHE A 512 -24.27 13.22 -4.44
N GLY A 513 -23.06 12.64 -4.46
CA GLY A 513 -22.73 11.39 -3.82
C GLY A 513 -23.42 10.22 -4.52
N GLN A 514 -23.96 9.31 -3.71
CA GLN A 514 -24.66 8.12 -4.17
C GLN A 514 -26.18 8.27 -4.02
N VAL A 515 -26.93 7.85 -5.04
CA VAL A 515 -28.40 7.73 -4.98
C VAL A 515 -28.83 6.34 -5.40
N THR A 516 -29.99 5.90 -4.92
CA THR A 516 -30.50 4.54 -5.14
C THR A 516 -31.37 4.43 -6.41
N MET A 517 -31.11 3.40 -7.22
CA MET A 517 -31.85 3.07 -8.44
C MET A 517 -33.30 2.64 -8.18
N GLY A 518 -34.23 3.02 -9.06
CA GLY A 518 -35.59 2.49 -9.14
C GLY A 518 -36.67 3.26 -8.35
N GLY A 519 -36.43 4.51 -7.99
CA GLY A 519 -37.44 5.41 -7.38
C GLY A 519 -37.33 6.86 -7.86
N ASP A 520 -38.34 7.67 -7.51
CA ASP A 520 -38.29 9.12 -7.66
C ASP A 520 -37.29 9.68 -6.62
N PHE A 521 -36.36 10.52 -7.05
CA PHE A 521 -35.52 11.27 -6.11
C PHE A 521 -35.42 12.74 -6.50
N ARG A 522 -35.25 13.56 -5.46
CA ARG A 522 -34.95 14.99 -5.57
C ARG A 522 -33.93 15.38 -4.51
N GLU A 523 -32.68 15.48 -4.92
CA GLU A 523 -31.58 15.92 -4.07
C GLU A 523 -31.23 17.37 -4.38
N THR A 524 -31.20 18.25 -3.39
CA THR A 524 -30.92 19.67 -3.59
C THR A 524 -29.61 20.06 -2.93
N ARG A 525 -28.76 20.78 -3.66
CA ARG A 525 -27.56 21.45 -3.16
C ARG A 525 -27.65 22.94 -3.46
N SER A 526 -26.89 23.74 -2.71
CA SER A 526 -26.92 25.19 -2.83
C SER A 526 -25.63 25.70 -3.47
N MET A 527 -25.76 26.34 -4.64
CA MET A 527 -24.65 26.99 -5.34
C MET A 527 -24.52 28.45 -4.86
N GLN A 528 -23.36 28.81 -4.37
CA GLN A 528 -23.01 30.17 -3.96
C GLN A 528 -22.33 30.87 -5.13
N VAL A 529 -23.01 31.86 -5.75
CA VAL A 529 -22.44 32.63 -6.86
C VAL A 529 -22.02 34.01 -6.35
N THR A 530 -20.71 34.23 -6.28
CA THR A 530 -20.10 35.42 -5.66
C THR A 530 -19.61 36.39 -6.72
N ASN A 531 -20.07 37.64 -6.69
CA ASN A 531 -19.57 38.71 -7.54
C ASN A 531 -18.68 39.67 -6.75
N THR A 532 -17.40 39.68 -7.11
CA THR A 532 -16.34 40.49 -6.48
C THR A 532 -16.21 41.90 -7.06
N SER A 533 -16.96 42.21 -8.12
CA SER A 533 -16.97 43.53 -8.75
C SER A 533 -18.08 44.42 -8.22
N ALA A 534 -17.95 45.74 -8.43
CA ALA A 534 -19.00 46.69 -8.06
C ALA A 534 -20.22 46.70 -9.00
N ALA A 535 -20.14 46.07 -10.17
CA ALA A 535 -21.21 46.03 -11.17
C ALA A 535 -21.98 44.71 -11.09
N SER A 536 -23.28 44.75 -11.37
CA SER A 536 -24.09 43.54 -11.53
C SER A 536 -23.67 42.77 -12.79
N VAL A 537 -23.73 41.45 -12.74
CA VAL A 537 -23.44 40.56 -13.89
C VAL A 537 -24.64 39.67 -14.15
N ASP A 538 -25.06 39.59 -15.41
CA ASP A 538 -26.14 38.74 -15.87
C ASP A 538 -25.57 37.46 -16.50
N TYR A 539 -26.16 36.31 -16.15
CA TYR A 539 -25.84 35.00 -16.70
C TYR A 539 -27.10 34.28 -17.21
N GLN A 540 -26.98 33.67 -18.39
CA GLN A 540 -27.91 32.64 -18.86
C GLN A 540 -27.41 31.28 -18.37
N MET A 541 -28.31 30.44 -17.88
CA MET A 541 -27.97 29.15 -17.30
C MET A 541 -28.46 28.00 -18.19
N SER A 542 -27.61 27.01 -18.39
CA SER A 542 -27.95 25.75 -19.05
C SER A 542 -27.17 24.60 -18.42
N TRP A 543 -27.55 23.37 -18.74
CA TRP A 543 -26.84 22.18 -18.26
C TRP A 543 -26.94 21.04 -19.26
N ASP A 544 -25.93 20.18 -19.24
CA ASP A 544 -25.90 18.89 -19.93
C ASP A 544 -25.83 17.76 -18.89
N VAL A 545 -26.45 16.62 -19.22
CA VAL A 545 -26.38 15.40 -18.41
C VAL A 545 -26.05 14.23 -19.32
N HIS A 546 -25.07 13.44 -18.91
CA HIS A 546 -24.61 12.23 -19.57
C HIS A 546 -24.65 11.08 -18.57
N GLY A 547 -25.09 9.90 -19.02
CA GLY A 547 -25.15 8.71 -18.19
C GLY A 547 -26.02 7.61 -18.79
N PRO A 548 -26.09 6.43 -18.14
CA PRO A 548 -26.89 5.30 -18.62
C PRO A 548 -28.38 5.66 -18.81
N GLY A 549 -28.92 5.51 -20.02
CA GLY A 549 -30.35 5.72 -20.28
C GLY A 549 -30.93 7.14 -20.11
N GLU A 550 -30.12 8.17 -19.78
CA GLU A 550 -30.47 9.60 -19.65
C GLU A 550 -31.78 9.88 -18.85
N SER A 551 -31.94 9.23 -17.69
CA SER A 551 -33.13 9.35 -16.83
C SER A 551 -33.03 10.42 -15.74
N VAL A 552 -31.91 11.14 -15.65
CA VAL A 552 -31.60 12.15 -14.62
C VAL A 552 -31.53 13.54 -15.26
N SER A 553 -32.02 14.56 -14.55
CA SER A 553 -31.94 15.98 -14.96
C SER A 553 -31.61 16.87 -13.77
N LEU A 554 -31.17 18.10 -14.03
CA LEU A 554 -31.13 19.17 -13.05
C LEU A 554 -32.39 20.06 -13.15
N ASP A 555 -32.79 20.64 -12.02
CA ASP A 555 -33.84 21.66 -11.91
C ASP A 555 -33.24 22.89 -11.19
N MET A 556 -33.10 23.98 -11.94
CA MET A 556 -32.54 25.26 -11.52
C MET A 556 -33.07 26.41 -12.40
N PRO A 557 -32.90 27.70 -12.00
CA PRO A 557 -33.29 28.84 -12.82
C PRO A 557 -32.60 28.89 -14.19
N GLU A 558 -33.30 29.37 -15.23
CA GLU A 558 -32.73 29.56 -16.59
C GLU A 558 -31.83 30.80 -16.71
N SER A 559 -31.89 31.74 -15.77
CA SER A 559 -31.05 32.95 -15.75
C SER A 559 -30.97 33.55 -14.36
N ILE A 560 -29.89 34.28 -14.11
CA ILE A 560 -29.64 34.99 -12.86
C ILE A 560 -29.01 36.36 -13.11
N THR A 561 -29.21 37.28 -12.17
CA THR A 561 -28.46 38.53 -12.05
C THR A 561 -27.75 38.50 -10.70
N VAL A 562 -26.43 38.58 -10.72
CA VAL A 562 -25.58 38.60 -9.52
C VAL A 562 -25.16 40.05 -9.26
N GLU A 563 -25.78 40.68 -8.27
CA GLU A 563 -25.49 42.06 -7.89
C GLU A 563 -24.04 42.24 -7.46
N GLY A 564 -23.47 43.43 -7.68
CA GLY A 564 -22.07 43.71 -7.36
C GLY A 564 -21.76 43.62 -5.86
N ASN A 565 -20.63 43.01 -5.50
CA ASN A 565 -20.21 42.73 -4.12
C ASN A 565 -21.27 41.96 -3.31
N GLN A 566 -21.98 41.02 -3.95
CA GLN A 566 -22.98 40.18 -3.32
C GLN A 566 -22.71 38.70 -3.63
N VAL A 567 -23.23 37.84 -2.76
CA VAL A 567 -23.34 36.39 -2.97
C VAL A 567 -24.80 36.09 -3.26
N THR A 568 -25.07 35.36 -4.33
CA THR A 568 -26.40 34.89 -4.72
C THR A 568 -26.46 33.38 -4.57
N GLU A 569 -27.39 32.91 -3.75
CA GLU A 569 -27.61 31.49 -3.48
C GLU A 569 -28.62 30.90 -4.47
N ILE A 570 -28.25 29.81 -5.14
CA ILE A 570 -29.06 29.16 -6.19
C ILE A 570 -29.29 27.69 -5.82
N PRO A 571 -30.55 27.24 -5.64
CA PRO A 571 -30.83 25.84 -5.44
C PRO A 571 -30.65 25.07 -6.75
N VAL A 572 -29.82 24.02 -6.70
CA VAL A 572 -29.60 23.07 -7.79
C VAL A 572 -30.15 21.72 -7.35
N SER A 573 -31.23 21.26 -7.99
CA SER A 573 -31.85 19.98 -7.65
C SER A 573 -31.58 18.91 -8.70
N LEU A 574 -30.95 17.80 -8.32
CA LEU A 574 -30.93 16.57 -9.10
C LEU A 574 -32.31 15.91 -9.02
N VAL A 575 -32.93 15.64 -10.17
CA VAL A 575 -34.28 15.07 -10.23
C VAL A 575 -34.34 13.87 -11.17
N SER A 576 -35.04 12.82 -10.73
CA SER A 576 -35.51 11.75 -11.60
C SER A 576 -36.85 11.21 -11.13
N THR A 577 -37.65 10.68 -12.06
CA THR A 577 -38.95 10.03 -11.80
C THR A 577 -38.95 8.54 -12.11
N ASP A 578 -37.85 7.96 -12.61
CA ASP A 578 -37.69 6.52 -12.88
C ASP A 578 -36.24 6.22 -13.33
N VAL A 579 -35.25 6.25 -12.43
CA VAL A 579 -33.90 5.79 -12.82
C VAL A 579 -33.87 4.28 -12.92
N THR A 580 -33.78 3.79 -14.15
CA THR A 580 -33.86 2.36 -14.50
C THR A 580 -32.51 1.68 -14.68
N GLU A 581 -31.41 2.46 -14.72
CA GLU A 581 -30.05 1.95 -14.97
C GLU A 581 -29.09 2.50 -13.92
N ALA A 582 -28.28 1.62 -13.33
CA ALA A 582 -27.20 2.00 -12.42
C ALA A 582 -25.97 2.47 -13.22
N GLY A 583 -25.17 3.33 -12.59
CA GLY A 583 -23.91 3.87 -13.10
C GLY A 583 -23.74 5.35 -12.77
N TYR A 584 -22.62 5.90 -13.21
CA TYR A 584 -22.27 7.30 -12.97
C TYR A 584 -22.98 8.21 -13.97
N TYR A 585 -23.71 9.20 -13.46
CA TYR A 585 -24.30 10.28 -14.23
C TYR A 585 -23.52 11.56 -13.95
N GLU A 586 -23.20 12.30 -15.00
CA GLU A 586 -22.30 13.44 -14.94
C GLU A 586 -22.70 14.51 -15.94
N GLY A 587 -22.09 15.68 -15.85
CA GLY A 587 -22.25 16.73 -16.85
C GLY A 587 -21.78 18.07 -16.33
N PHE A 588 -22.24 19.14 -16.97
CA PHE A 588 -21.84 20.49 -16.59
C PHE A 588 -23.04 21.43 -16.44
N ILE A 589 -22.92 22.36 -15.49
CA ILE A 589 -23.75 23.55 -15.39
C ILE A 589 -22.97 24.70 -16.05
N LEU A 590 -23.60 25.38 -17.01
CA LEU A 590 -23.01 26.47 -17.78
C LEU A 590 -23.72 27.79 -17.46
N LEU A 591 -22.94 28.79 -17.02
CA LEU A 591 -23.38 30.16 -16.83
C LEU A 591 -22.72 31.01 -17.93
N GLU A 592 -23.49 31.39 -18.94
CA GLU A 592 -23.00 32.13 -20.09
C GLU A 592 -23.26 33.63 -19.96
N SER A 593 -22.25 34.45 -20.27
CA SER A 593 -22.37 35.91 -20.30
C SER A 593 -21.79 36.48 -21.59
N ASP A 594 -22.46 37.49 -22.16
CA ASP A 594 -21.98 38.18 -23.37
C ASP A 594 -20.81 39.15 -23.09
N GLN A 595 -20.60 39.52 -21.82
CA GLN A 595 -19.66 40.60 -21.43
C GLN A 595 -18.53 40.13 -20.53
N HIS A 596 -18.64 38.93 -19.96
CA HIS A 596 -17.72 38.37 -18.96
C HIS A 596 -17.43 36.91 -19.30
N PRO A 597 -16.34 36.33 -18.76
CA PRO A 597 -16.06 34.90 -18.92
C PRO A 597 -17.27 34.05 -18.50
N SER A 598 -17.59 33.05 -19.31
CA SER A 598 -18.59 32.03 -18.96
C SER A 598 -18.04 31.12 -17.86
N LEU A 599 -18.93 30.63 -16.99
CA LEU A 599 -18.58 29.69 -15.93
C LEU A 599 -19.08 28.29 -16.27
N ARG A 600 -18.24 27.28 -16.05
CA ARG A 600 -18.50 25.87 -16.25
C ARG A 600 -18.25 25.13 -14.95
N ILE A 601 -19.28 24.48 -14.42
CA ILE A 601 -19.23 23.74 -13.16
C ILE A 601 -19.49 22.26 -13.46
N PRO A 602 -18.52 21.35 -13.24
CA PRO A 602 -18.77 19.92 -13.38
C PRO A 602 -19.67 19.42 -12.25
N PHE A 603 -20.56 18.47 -12.55
CA PHE A 603 -21.31 17.74 -11.54
C PHE A 603 -21.34 16.24 -11.81
N GLY A 604 -21.60 15.46 -10.76
CA GLY A 604 -21.63 14.00 -10.82
C GLY A 604 -22.50 13.38 -9.74
N VAL A 605 -23.01 12.19 -10.01
CA VAL A 605 -23.77 11.34 -9.08
C VAL A 605 -23.57 9.88 -9.45
N GLU A 606 -23.29 9.03 -8.46
CA GLU A 606 -23.33 7.58 -8.65
C GLU A 606 -24.76 7.09 -8.38
N VAL A 607 -25.40 6.49 -9.39
CA VAL A 607 -26.64 5.75 -9.17
C VAL A 607 -26.32 4.28 -8.98
N ASP A 608 -26.61 3.73 -7.81
CA ASP A 608 -26.35 2.32 -7.52
C ASP A 608 -27.64 1.54 -7.25
N VAL A 609 -27.59 0.22 -7.42
CA VAL A 609 -28.65 -0.66 -6.89
C VAL A 609 -28.72 -0.49 -5.38
N ALA A 610 -29.92 -0.59 -4.81
CA ALA A 610 -30.11 -0.44 -3.37
C ALA A 610 -29.10 -1.34 -2.61
N SER A 611 -28.32 -0.72 -1.73
CA SER A 611 -27.40 -1.43 -0.84
C SER A 611 -28.21 -2.30 0.12
N ASN A 612 -27.60 -3.37 0.63
CA ASN A 612 -28.22 -4.19 1.67
C ASN A 612 -28.48 -3.30 2.90
N PRO A 613 -29.74 -3.05 3.30
CA PRO A 613 -30.03 -2.15 4.40
C PRO A 613 -29.80 -2.80 5.78
N ILE A 614 -29.28 -4.04 5.82
CA ILE A 614 -28.83 -4.72 7.04
C ILE A 614 -27.32 -4.51 7.19
N GLU A 615 -26.93 -3.55 8.03
CA GLU A 615 -25.53 -3.24 8.32
C GLU A 615 -24.89 -4.31 9.20
N THR A 616 -25.57 -4.72 10.27
CA THR A 616 -25.10 -5.74 11.20
C THR A 616 -26.22 -6.69 11.61
N LEU A 617 -25.84 -7.93 11.92
CA LEU A 617 -26.70 -8.93 12.53
C LEU A 617 -25.81 -9.80 13.42
N SER A 618 -26.13 -9.88 14.71
CA SER A 618 -25.45 -10.76 15.65
C SER A 618 -26.41 -11.28 16.71
N ILE A 619 -25.94 -12.25 17.49
CA ILE A 619 -26.70 -12.89 18.55
C ILE A 619 -25.79 -13.03 19.77
N GLU A 620 -26.26 -12.56 20.92
CA GLU A 620 -25.44 -12.49 22.12
C GLU A 620 -26.08 -13.24 23.31
N PRO A 621 -25.39 -14.27 23.84
CA PRO A 621 -24.21 -14.91 23.28
C PRO A 621 -24.59 -15.79 22.08
N SER A 622 -23.60 -16.02 21.21
CA SER A 622 -23.71 -16.91 20.06
C SER A 622 -23.46 -18.39 20.41
N ILE A 623 -23.02 -18.69 21.64
CA ILE A 623 -22.81 -20.06 22.11
C ILE A 623 -23.38 -20.20 23.52
N PHE A 624 -24.24 -21.18 23.73
CA PHE A 624 -24.89 -21.45 25.02
C PHE A 624 -25.43 -22.88 25.08
N ASN A 625 -25.77 -23.38 26.26
CA ASN A 625 -26.38 -24.69 26.44
C ASN A 625 -27.93 -24.66 26.45
N GLU A 626 -28.55 -25.84 26.42
CA GLU A 626 -30.01 -26.01 26.34
C GLU A 626 -30.79 -25.46 27.55
N ASP A 627 -30.10 -25.28 28.69
CA ASP A 627 -30.68 -24.73 29.91
C ASP A 627 -30.99 -23.23 29.79
N ARG A 628 -30.44 -22.55 28.77
CA ARG A 628 -30.74 -21.15 28.48
C ARG A 628 -32.20 -20.99 28.02
N ASN A 629 -32.83 -19.92 28.51
CA ASN A 629 -34.24 -19.63 28.21
C ASN A 629 -34.43 -18.41 27.29
N GLU A 630 -33.42 -17.57 27.14
CA GLU A 630 -33.47 -16.41 26.24
C GLU A 630 -32.07 -16.01 25.75
N THR A 631 -32.02 -15.38 24.58
CA THR A 631 -30.83 -14.76 23.97
C THR A 631 -31.21 -13.42 23.33
N ILE A 632 -30.25 -12.56 23.02
CA ILE A 632 -30.52 -11.27 22.41
C ILE A 632 -30.06 -11.30 20.96
N VAL A 633 -30.94 -10.91 20.02
CA VAL A 633 -30.57 -10.71 18.62
C VAL A 633 -30.37 -9.22 18.40
N HIS A 634 -29.18 -8.83 17.97
CA HIS A 634 -28.78 -7.46 17.66
C HIS A 634 -28.79 -7.26 16.15
N PHE A 635 -29.29 -6.10 15.73
CA PHE A 635 -29.26 -5.73 14.33
C PHE A 635 -29.26 -4.21 14.17
N GLN A 636 -28.51 -3.76 13.17
CA GLN A 636 -28.41 -2.38 12.76
C GLN A 636 -28.71 -2.28 11.28
N GLY A 637 -29.36 -1.21 10.89
CA GLY A 637 -29.67 -0.94 9.49
C GLY A 637 -29.97 0.53 9.27
N ASN A 638 -30.14 0.88 8.01
CA ASN A 638 -30.31 2.28 7.61
C ASN A 638 -31.78 2.75 7.59
N GLY A 639 -32.72 1.98 8.17
CA GLY A 639 -34.14 2.32 8.23
C GLY A 639 -34.93 2.24 6.90
N GLN A 640 -34.31 1.81 5.80
CA GLN A 640 -34.96 1.80 4.46
C GLN A 640 -35.92 0.62 4.21
N ALA A 641 -36.06 -0.29 5.17
CA ALA A 641 -36.86 -1.50 5.02
C ALA A 641 -38.37 -1.22 5.25
N THR A 642 -39.19 -1.74 4.34
CA THR A 642 -40.67 -1.68 4.40
C THR A 642 -41.28 -2.83 5.20
N SER A 643 -40.63 -3.99 5.21
CA SER A 643 -40.97 -5.14 6.07
C SER A 643 -39.75 -6.01 6.30
N SER A 644 -39.79 -6.83 7.34
CA SER A 644 -38.70 -7.74 7.69
C SER A 644 -39.20 -9.06 8.25
N LYS A 645 -38.39 -10.10 8.09
CA LYS A 645 -38.61 -11.43 8.68
C LYS A 645 -37.30 -12.01 9.20
N LEU A 646 -37.36 -12.73 10.30
CA LEU A 646 -36.27 -13.48 10.89
C LEU A 646 -36.62 -14.96 10.87
N GLU A 647 -35.78 -15.77 10.24
CA GLU A 647 -35.97 -17.20 10.04
C GLU A 647 -34.84 -17.99 10.72
N LEU A 648 -35.16 -19.17 11.22
CA LEU A 648 -34.19 -20.14 11.71
C LEU A 648 -33.82 -21.10 10.58
N LEU A 649 -32.53 -21.29 10.35
CA LEU A 649 -31.98 -22.23 9.39
C LEU A 649 -31.07 -23.23 10.09
N ASP A 650 -31.06 -24.45 9.56
CA ASP A 650 -30.04 -25.45 9.86
C ASP A 650 -28.71 -25.04 9.20
N LYS A 651 -27.63 -24.95 9.97
CA LYS A 651 -26.34 -24.43 9.48
C LYS A 651 -25.69 -25.33 8.43
N GLU A 652 -25.81 -26.66 8.56
CA GLU A 652 -25.17 -27.61 7.65
C GLU A 652 -25.89 -27.70 6.31
N THR A 653 -27.22 -27.75 6.33
CA THR A 653 -28.04 -27.97 5.13
C THR A 653 -28.52 -26.67 4.48
N GLY A 654 -28.49 -25.55 5.22
CA GLY A 654 -29.08 -24.28 4.81
C GLY A 654 -30.61 -24.32 4.71
N ALA A 655 -31.25 -25.39 5.19
CA ALA A 655 -32.69 -25.55 5.13
C ALA A 655 -33.38 -24.65 6.17
N ALA A 656 -34.42 -23.93 5.74
CA ALA A 656 -35.28 -23.20 6.66
C ALA A 656 -36.04 -24.18 7.57
N LEU A 657 -35.89 -23.99 8.88
CA LEU A 657 -36.56 -24.75 9.92
C LEU A 657 -37.88 -24.08 10.33
N GLY A 658 -37.93 -22.75 10.30
CA GLY A 658 -39.18 -22.01 10.51
C GLY A 658 -38.99 -20.53 10.84
N LEU A 659 -40.11 -19.83 11.07
CA LEU A 659 -40.16 -18.40 11.31
C LEU A 659 -39.97 -18.07 12.80
N ILE A 660 -39.07 -17.13 13.10
CA ILE A 660 -38.86 -16.58 14.46
C ILE A 660 -39.74 -15.34 14.65
N HIS A 661 -39.63 -14.37 13.75
CA HIS A 661 -40.33 -13.08 13.86
C HIS A 661 -40.61 -12.48 12.48
N GLU A 662 -41.69 -11.73 12.35
CA GLU A 662 -42.03 -10.96 11.13
C GLU A 662 -42.73 -9.65 11.53
N GLU A 663 -42.33 -8.54 10.90
CA GLU A 663 -42.91 -7.23 11.18
C GLU A 663 -42.91 -6.28 9.98
N GLN A 664 -43.63 -5.16 10.14
CA GLN A 664 -43.63 -4.05 9.18
C GLN A 664 -42.54 -3.04 9.57
N GLY A 665 -41.76 -2.57 8.60
CA GLY A 665 -40.51 -1.84 8.82
C GLY A 665 -39.28 -2.75 8.89
N GLY A 666 -38.10 -2.14 9.05
CA GLY A 666 -36.86 -2.83 9.46
C GLY A 666 -35.96 -1.87 10.24
N PRO A 667 -34.69 -2.22 10.47
CA PRO A 667 -34.01 -1.64 11.62
C PRO A 667 -33.31 -0.33 11.32
N GLU A 668 -33.38 0.60 12.28
CA GLU A 668 -32.46 1.73 12.44
C GLU A 668 -31.33 1.32 13.40
N ALA A 669 -31.67 0.98 14.64
CA ALA A 669 -30.82 0.21 15.56
C ALA A 669 -31.73 -0.44 16.61
N SER A 670 -31.68 -1.76 16.78
CA SER A 670 -32.55 -2.44 17.74
C SER A 670 -31.97 -3.77 18.21
N SER A 671 -32.51 -4.25 19.32
CA SER A 671 -32.25 -5.58 19.86
C SER A 671 -33.57 -6.12 20.41
N PHE A 672 -33.86 -7.40 20.20
CA PHE A 672 -34.98 -8.05 20.90
C PHE A 672 -34.52 -9.32 21.62
N SER A 673 -35.13 -9.58 22.78
CA SER A 673 -34.95 -10.82 23.52
C SER A 673 -35.76 -11.92 22.86
N TRP A 674 -35.10 -12.98 22.45
CA TRP A 674 -35.67 -14.16 21.83
C TRP A 674 -35.67 -15.33 22.81
N ASP A 675 -36.83 -15.93 23.02
CA ASP A 675 -37.05 -17.06 23.92
C ASP A 675 -36.62 -18.43 23.34
N LEU A 676 -35.85 -18.42 22.26
CA LEU A 676 -35.34 -19.59 21.54
C LEU A 676 -36.44 -20.48 20.95
N THR A 677 -37.62 -19.89 20.67
CA THR A 677 -38.71 -20.58 19.99
C THR A 677 -38.91 -20.12 18.55
N TYR A 678 -39.35 -21.02 17.67
CA TYR A 678 -39.68 -20.72 16.28
C TYR A 678 -40.96 -21.47 15.87
N THR A 679 -41.64 -20.98 14.83
CA THR A 679 -42.80 -21.64 14.24
C THR A 679 -42.31 -22.55 13.11
N SER A 680 -42.33 -23.86 13.33
CA SER A 680 -41.76 -24.87 12.42
C SER A 680 -42.48 -24.93 11.08
N ASP A 681 -41.74 -24.87 9.98
CA ASP A 681 -42.29 -24.98 8.62
C ASP A 681 -42.85 -26.38 8.33
N ALA A 682 -42.40 -27.40 9.07
CA ALA A 682 -42.83 -28.78 8.88
C ALA A 682 -44.24 -29.06 9.42
N ASN A 683 -44.65 -28.34 10.48
CA ASN A 683 -45.88 -28.66 11.22
C ASN A 683 -46.69 -27.44 11.72
N GLU A 684 -46.22 -26.21 11.46
CA GLU A 684 -46.81 -24.94 11.89
C GLU A 684 -47.00 -24.83 13.42
N GLN A 685 -46.21 -25.55 14.22
CA GLN A 685 -46.21 -25.48 15.69
C GLN A 685 -44.99 -24.73 16.22
N GLN A 686 -45.17 -24.11 17.40
CA GLN A 686 -44.08 -23.47 18.13
C GLN A 686 -43.20 -24.53 18.78
N GLU A 687 -41.93 -24.55 18.41
CA GLU A 687 -40.91 -25.47 18.92
C GLU A 687 -39.80 -24.68 19.61
N LYS A 688 -39.13 -25.28 20.60
CA LYS A 688 -37.92 -24.72 21.24
C LYS A 688 -36.69 -25.36 20.59
N ILE A 689 -35.66 -24.56 20.35
CA ILE A 689 -34.38 -25.03 19.82
C ILE A 689 -33.73 -26.02 20.81
N THR A 690 -33.07 -27.04 20.25
CA THR A 690 -32.32 -28.07 20.96
C THR A 690 -30.83 -27.99 20.58
N ASP A 691 -29.99 -28.87 21.13
CA ASP A 691 -28.57 -28.96 20.73
C ASP A 691 -28.40 -29.06 19.21
N GLY A 692 -27.49 -28.25 18.68
CA GLY A 692 -27.23 -28.15 17.25
C GLY A 692 -26.61 -26.82 16.82
N ASP A 693 -26.29 -26.78 15.54
CA ASP A 693 -25.62 -25.68 14.85
C ASP A 693 -26.63 -24.95 13.95
N TYR A 694 -26.85 -23.67 14.21
CA TYR A 694 -27.94 -22.92 13.60
C TYR A 694 -27.47 -21.60 13.00
N VAL A 695 -28.29 -21.10 12.08
CA VAL A 695 -28.16 -19.75 11.53
C VAL A 695 -29.50 -19.05 11.68
N ILE A 696 -29.50 -17.83 12.20
CA ILE A 696 -30.63 -16.93 12.01
C ILE A 696 -30.41 -16.15 10.71
N GLN A 697 -31.44 -16.09 9.85
CA GLN A 697 -31.45 -15.27 8.66
C GLN A 697 -32.44 -14.13 8.83
N TYR A 698 -31.93 -12.91 8.86
CA TYR A 698 -32.77 -11.72 8.81
C TYR A 698 -32.92 -11.28 7.36
N THR A 699 -34.14 -11.20 6.88
CA THR A 699 -34.48 -10.76 5.52
C THR A 699 -35.32 -9.50 5.61
N VAL A 700 -34.93 -8.46 4.89
CA VAL A 700 -35.63 -7.19 4.79
C VAL A 700 -36.06 -6.92 3.36
N TYR A 701 -37.16 -6.20 3.20
CA TYR A 701 -37.74 -5.87 1.90
C TYR A 701 -37.82 -4.35 1.73
N THR A 702 -37.33 -3.80 0.63
CA THR A 702 -37.30 -2.35 0.37
C THR A 702 -38.33 -1.93 -0.69
N SER A 703 -38.45 -0.63 -0.93
CA SER A 703 -39.18 -0.05 -2.06
C SER A 703 -38.20 0.73 -2.95
N PRO A 704 -38.08 0.42 -4.26
CA PRO A 704 -38.81 -0.62 -5.00
C PRO A 704 -38.48 -2.04 -4.53
N ALA A 705 -39.40 -2.98 -4.80
CA ALA A 705 -39.44 -4.32 -4.20
C ALA A 705 -38.16 -5.17 -4.43
N GLN A 706 -37.17 -4.98 -3.57
CA GLN A 706 -35.97 -5.80 -3.46
C GLN A 706 -35.92 -6.44 -2.08
N SER A 707 -35.26 -7.59 -1.96
CA SER A 707 -35.08 -8.29 -0.70
C SER A 707 -33.60 -8.50 -0.44
N PHE A 708 -33.18 -8.18 0.77
CA PHE A 708 -31.82 -8.38 1.23
C PHE A 708 -31.82 -9.26 2.46
N SER A 709 -30.78 -10.07 2.64
CA SER A 709 -30.64 -10.89 3.84
C SER A 709 -29.24 -10.82 4.41
N LYS A 710 -29.16 -11.01 5.72
CA LYS A 710 -27.92 -11.22 6.46
C LYS A 710 -28.12 -12.40 7.41
N GLN A 711 -27.05 -13.12 7.70
CA GLN A 711 -27.07 -14.33 8.51
C GLN A 711 -26.14 -14.19 9.71
N ALA A 712 -26.53 -14.75 10.86
CA ALA A 712 -25.68 -14.89 12.03
C ALA A 712 -25.75 -16.33 12.56
N ALA A 713 -24.59 -16.95 12.76
CA ALA A 713 -24.50 -18.30 13.27
C ALA A 713 -24.52 -18.31 14.81
N PHE A 714 -25.12 -19.35 15.38
CA PHE A 714 -25.04 -19.64 16.81
C PHE A 714 -25.11 -21.15 17.05
N MET A 715 -24.68 -21.56 18.24
CA MET A 715 -24.58 -22.96 18.63
C MET A 715 -25.28 -23.20 19.97
N VAL A 716 -26.07 -24.26 20.02
CA VAL A 716 -26.60 -24.80 21.27
C VAL A 716 -25.85 -26.09 21.59
N TYR A 717 -25.14 -26.12 22.72
CA TYR A 717 -24.26 -27.24 23.08
C TYR A 717 -24.35 -27.54 24.58
N SER A 718 -24.75 -28.77 24.93
CA SER A 718 -25.07 -29.14 26.33
C SER A 718 -24.20 -30.26 26.91
N GLU A 719 -23.16 -30.70 26.20
CA GLU A 719 -22.26 -31.73 26.71
C GLU A 719 -21.23 -31.13 27.69
N THR A 720 -21.07 -31.77 28.86
CA THR A 720 -20.19 -31.28 29.92
C THR A 720 -18.74 -31.66 29.67
N PRO A 721 -17.76 -30.79 29.96
CA PRO A 721 -16.34 -31.11 29.82
C PRO A 721 -15.91 -32.33 30.64
N GLU A 722 -15.02 -33.17 30.10
CA GLU A 722 -14.43 -34.30 30.81
C GLU A 722 -12.98 -33.98 31.21
N ILE A 723 -12.67 -34.06 32.51
CA ILE A 723 -11.37 -33.65 33.06
C ILE A 723 -10.53 -34.89 33.37
N SER A 724 -9.28 -34.89 32.94
CA SER A 724 -8.30 -35.95 33.23
C SER A 724 -6.92 -35.38 33.56
N ILE A 725 -6.09 -36.17 34.25
CA ILE A 725 -4.66 -35.85 34.48
C ILE A 725 -3.79 -36.99 33.99
N HIS A 726 -2.58 -36.67 33.53
CA HIS A 726 -1.68 -37.64 32.90
C HIS A 726 -1.06 -38.62 33.90
N GLU A 727 -0.65 -38.13 35.07
CA GLU A 727 -0.01 -38.97 36.10
C GLU A 727 -0.51 -38.60 37.51
N THR A 728 -0.73 -39.60 38.35
CA THR A 728 -1.10 -39.45 39.76
C THR A 728 0.10 -39.61 40.70
N GLU A 729 1.27 -40.02 40.20
CA GLU A 729 2.52 -40.14 40.97
C GLU A 729 3.60 -39.30 40.27
N VAL A 730 3.90 -38.13 40.82
CA VAL A 730 4.77 -37.13 40.21
C VAL A 730 6.10 -36.99 40.96
N ALA A 731 7.18 -36.73 40.23
CA ALA A 731 8.51 -36.49 40.81
C ALA A 731 8.95 -35.02 40.72
N SER A 732 8.12 -34.17 40.10
CA SER A 732 8.29 -32.70 40.07
C SER A 732 7.04 -31.99 40.61
N ASN A 733 7.09 -30.66 40.69
CA ASN A 733 5.95 -29.81 41.06
C ASN A 733 4.97 -29.58 39.91
N ASP A 734 5.15 -30.31 38.81
CA ASP A 734 4.43 -30.11 37.56
C ASP A 734 3.40 -31.23 37.42
N ILE A 735 2.12 -30.86 37.31
CA ILE A 735 1.01 -31.75 37.03
C ILE A 735 0.43 -31.30 35.70
N SER A 736 0.30 -32.21 34.75
CA SER A 736 -0.37 -31.93 33.48
C SER A 736 -1.61 -32.79 33.33
N GLY A 737 -2.55 -32.31 32.53
CA GLY A 737 -3.78 -33.02 32.24
C GLY A 737 -4.50 -32.41 31.04
N GLN A 738 -5.69 -32.89 30.78
CA GLN A 738 -6.52 -32.46 29.66
C GLN A 738 -7.96 -32.27 30.10
N VAL A 739 -8.61 -31.27 29.53
CA VAL A 739 -10.06 -31.10 29.54
C VAL A 739 -10.57 -31.41 28.14
N ALA A 740 -11.18 -32.58 27.97
CA ALA A 740 -11.88 -32.92 26.74
C ALA A 740 -13.23 -32.19 26.70
N SER A 741 -13.48 -31.48 25.62
CA SER A 741 -14.76 -30.82 25.32
C SER A 741 -14.80 -30.52 23.83
N TYR A 742 -15.97 -30.17 23.31
CA TYR A 742 -16.10 -29.67 21.93
C TYR A 742 -15.09 -28.57 21.59
N PHE A 743 -14.84 -27.61 22.50
CA PHE A 743 -13.87 -26.52 22.27
C PHE A 743 -12.43 -27.03 22.20
N ALA A 744 -12.09 -28.14 22.85
CA ALA A 744 -10.79 -28.77 22.72
C ALA A 744 -10.67 -29.53 21.38
N ASP A 745 -11.76 -30.15 20.91
CA ASP A 745 -11.79 -30.89 19.65
C ASP A 745 -11.63 -29.97 18.43
N ILE A 746 -12.11 -28.72 18.53
CA ILE A 746 -11.96 -27.72 17.47
C ILE A 746 -10.74 -26.80 17.63
N GLY A 747 -9.90 -27.00 18.66
CA GLY A 747 -8.70 -26.19 18.88
C GLY A 747 -8.97 -24.77 19.41
N GLU A 748 -10.03 -24.59 20.21
CA GLU A 748 -10.40 -23.29 20.80
C GLU A 748 -10.48 -23.33 22.34
N ALA A 749 -9.94 -24.36 23.00
CA ALA A 749 -10.10 -24.51 24.45
C ALA A 749 -9.40 -23.42 25.28
N ALA A 750 -8.34 -22.77 24.76
CA ALA A 750 -7.61 -21.72 25.47
C ALA A 750 -8.49 -20.51 25.80
N GLU A 751 -9.35 -20.12 24.87
CA GLU A 751 -10.36 -19.09 25.08
C GLU A 751 -11.71 -19.68 25.50
N GLY A 752 -11.97 -20.93 25.08
CA GLY A 752 -13.23 -21.66 25.18
C GLY A 752 -13.55 -22.22 26.56
N ILE A 753 -12.56 -22.38 27.44
CA ILE A 753 -12.73 -23.06 28.73
C ILE A 753 -12.05 -22.24 29.84
N GLN A 754 -12.81 -21.97 30.90
CA GLN A 754 -12.28 -21.39 32.14
C GLN A 754 -12.04 -22.48 33.18
N GLY A 755 -10.84 -22.51 33.76
CA GLY A 755 -10.41 -23.56 34.67
C GLY A 755 -9.93 -23.03 36.02
N ASN A 756 -10.25 -23.75 37.10
CA ASN A 756 -9.72 -23.50 38.45
C ASN A 756 -9.28 -24.80 39.10
N TYR A 757 -8.32 -24.72 40.04
CA TYR A 757 -7.85 -25.88 40.79
C TYR A 757 -7.68 -25.60 42.29
N SER A 758 -7.70 -26.66 43.10
CA SER A 758 -7.30 -26.62 44.51
C SER A 758 -6.50 -27.87 44.92
N LEU A 759 -5.49 -27.68 45.77
CA LEU A 759 -4.68 -28.77 46.36
C LEU A 759 -4.89 -28.83 47.87
N ALA A 760 -5.22 -30.03 48.36
CA ALA A 760 -5.43 -30.31 49.77
C ALA A 760 -4.65 -31.54 50.24
N ASN A 761 -4.32 -31.60 51.52
CA ASN A 761 -3.82 -32.81 52.17
C ASN A 761 -4.59 -33.06 53.48
N GLU A 762 -4.15 -34.01 54.31
CA GLU A 762 -4.77 -34.31 55.62
C GLU A 762 -4.85 -33.11 56.58
N THR A 763 -4.11 -32.02 56.33
CA THR A 763 -4.15 -30.77 57.11
C THR A 763 -5.06 -29.68 56.51
N GLY A 764 -5.67 -29.93 55.35
CA GLY A 764 -6.56 -29.02 54.62
C GLY A 764 -5.98 -28.50 53.30
N THR A 765 -6.74 -27.65 52.61
CA THR A 765 -6.32 -26.96 51.38
C THR A 765 -5.14 -26.05 51.63
N TYR A 766 -4.10 -26.14 50.81
CA TYR A 766 -2.88 -25.34 50.94
C TYR A 766 -2.52 -24.55 49.68
N ARG A 767 -3.18 -24.83 48.54
CA ARG A 767 -3.12 -24.04 47.30
C ARG A 767 -4.46 -24.01 46.57
N THR A 768 -4.70 -22.93 45.84
CA THR A 768 -5.79 -22.72 44.90
C THR A 768 -5.30 -21.79 43.79
N GLY A 769 -5.79 -21.93 42.57
CA GLY A 769 -5.46 -21.02 41.47
C GLY A 769 -6.33 -21.26 40.25
N SER A 770 -6.06 -20.50 39.18
CA SER A 770 -6.68 -20.70 37.87
C SER A 770 -5.79 -21.54 36.97
N LEU A 771 -6.40 -22.28 36.04
CA LEU A 771 -5.72 -23.04 35.00
C LEU A 771 -5.85 -22.30 33.68
N ARG A 772 -4.77 -22.35 32.89
CA ARG A 772 -4.80 -21.98 31.47
C ARG A 772 -4.73 -23.27 30.67
N PHE A 773 -5.49 -23.30 29.59
CA PHE A 773 -5.50 -24.40 28.64
C PHE A 773 -4.78 -23.98 27.36
N SER A 774 -4.13 -24.91 26.68
CA SER A 774 -3.85 -24.79 25.26
C SER A 774 -5.13 -25.03 24.46
N ASP A 775 -5.05 -24.75 23.17
CA ASP A 775 -6.16 -24.87 22.22
C ASP A 775 -6.79 -26.27 22.16
N ASP A 776 -6.00 -27.31 22.39
CA ASP A 776 -6.42 -28.72 22.46
C ASP A 776 -6.89 -29.17 23.86
N GLY A 777 -7.08 -28.22 24.78
CA GLY A 777 -7.58 -28.47 26.14
C GLY A 777 -6.53 -29.03 27.11
N GLN A 778 -5.25 -29.10 26.74
CA GLN A 778 -4.20 -29.49 27.69
C GLN A 778 -3.95 -28.37 28.69
N PHE A 779 -3.61 -28.71 29.92
CA PHE A 779 -3.13 -27.76 30.92
C PHE A 779 -1.87 -28.26 31.60
N SER A 780 -1.06 -27.30 32.06
CA SER A 780 0.03 -27.56 32.99
C SER A 780 -0.17 -26.73 34.26
N LEU A 781 -0.03 -27.41 35.39
CA LEU A 781 -0.09 -26.86 36.73
C LEU A 781 1.30 -27.00 37.35
N ARG A 782 1.97 -25.88 37.57
CA ARG A 782 3.26 -25.82 38.28
C ARG A 782 3.10 -25.14 39.63
N ASP A 783 2.94 -25.91 40.70
CA ASP A 783 2.86 -25.38 42.06
C ASP A 783 3.54 -26.32 43.07
N LYS A 784 3.92 -25.77 44.22
CA LYS A 784 4.71 -26.46 45.24
C LYS A 784 3.92 -27.58 45.90
N LEU A 785 4.19 -28.81 45.48
CA LEU A 785 3.66 -30.04 46.06
C LEU A 785 4.37 -30.39 47.37
N ARG A 786 3.70 -31.17 48.21
CA ARG A 786 4.25 -31.69 49.47
C ARG A 786 4.47 -33.19 49.31
N ILE A 787 5.62 -33.69 49.78
CA ILE A 787 5.97 -35.12 49.76
C ILE A 787 4.85 -35.93 50.42
N GLY A 788 4.41 -37.00 49.75
CA GLY A 788 3.26 -37.82 50.16
C GLY A 788 2.01 -37.55 49.33
N GLU A 789 0.85 -37.96 49.86
CA GLU A 789 -0.45 -37.86 49.18
C GLU A 789 -1.09 -36.47 49.33
N SER A 790 -1.60 -35.92 48.23
CA SER A 790 -2.47 -34.73 48.17
C SER A 790 -3.69 -35.00 47.29
N THR A 791 -4.80 -34.30 47.51
CA THR A 791 -5.98 -34.27 46.62
C THR A 791 -5.92 -33.01 45.76
N LEU A 792 -6.04 -33.18 44.44
CA LEU A 792 -6.16 -32.12 43.45
C LEU A 792 -7.61 -32.08 42.95
N THR A 793 -8.34 -31.00 43.21
CA THR A 793 -9.66 -30.74 42.62
C THR A 793 -9.50 -29.81 41.43
N ILE A 794 -10.12 -30.12 40.30
CA ILE A 794 -10.15 -29.27 39.11
C ILE A 794 -11.60 -29.00 38.73
N GLU A 795 -11.91 -27.73 38.44
CA GLU A 795 -13.19 -27.26 37.93
C GLU A 795 -12.98 -26.63 36.55
N ALA A 796 -13.82 -26.99 35.57
CA ALA A 796 -13.80 -26.43 34.22
C ALA A 796 -15.20 -25.99 33.80
N THR A 797 -15.30 -24.82 33.16
CA THR A 797 -16.54 -24.27 32.59
C THR A 797 -16.29 -23.84 31.15
N ASP A 798 -17.07 -24.35 30.21
CA ASP A 798 -16.94 -24.00 28.79
C ASP A 798 -17.69 -22.70 28.40
N LYS A 799 -17.47 -22.20 27.18
CA LYS A 799 -18.13 -21.01 26.60
C LYS A 799 -19.65 -21.17 26.51
N ALA A 800 -20.18 -22.39 26.41
CA ALA A 800 -21.61 -22.67 26.42
C ALA A 800 -22.24 -22.61 27.83
N GLY A 801 -21.40 -22.59 28.87
CA GLY A 801 -21.79 -22.56 30.28
C GLY A 801 -21.88 -23.94 30.94
N ASN A 802 -21.43 -25.01 30.27
CA ASN A 802 -21.40 -26.36 30.85
C ASN A 802 -20.22 -26.48 31.81
N GLN A 803 -20.45 -27.11 32.97
CA GLN A 803 -19.46 -27.19 34.05
C GLN A 803 -19.19 -28.62 34.50
N ALA A 804 -17.92 -28.92 34.78
CA ALA A 804 -17.47 -30.17 35.38
C ALA A 804 -16.50 -29.91 36.55
N SER A 805 -16.47 -30.84 37.52
CA SER A 805 -15.56 -30.80 38.67
C SER A 805 -15.12 -32.21 39.06
N VAL A 806 -13.82 -32.46 39.17
CA VAL A 806 -13.23 -33.80 39.40
C VAL A 806 -12.10 -33.73 40.43
N ASP A 807 -12.05 -34.71 41.32
CA ASP A 807 -11.00 -34.90 42.33
C ASP A 807 -10.01 -36.00 41.92
N PHE A 808 -8.70 -35.70 42.03
CA PHE A 808 -7.59 -36.63 41.80
C PHE A 808 -6.72 -36.79 43.04
N THR A 809 -6.09 -37.97 43.22
CA THR A 809 -5.09 -38.20 44.27
C THR A 809 -3.68 -38.14 43.67
N ILE A 810 -2.80 -37.30 44.20
CA ILE A 810 -1.43 -37.06 43.73
C ILE A 810 -0.41 -37.53 44.78
N ILE A 811 0.62 -38.28 44.37
CA ILE A 811 1.72 -38.79 45.19
C ILE A 811 3.05 -38.18 44.72
N PHE A 812 3.76 -37.43 45.56
CA PHE A 812 5.03 -36.76 45.19
C PHE A 812 6.30 -37.50 45.71
N THR A 813 7.24 -37.90 44.84
CA THR A 813 8.48 -38.70 45.14
C THR A 813 9.81 -38.04 44.68
N ASP A 814 10.99 -38.53 45.11
CA ASP A 814 12.30 -37.83 44.99
C ASP A 814 13.45 -38.80 44.53
N SER A 815 13.98 -38.73 43.28
CA SER A 815 15.39 -39.06 42.84
C SER A 815 15.63 -39.35 41.31
N SER A 816 16.89 -39.17 40.86
CA SER A 816 17.49 -39.47 39.53
C SER A 816 18.22 -40.83 39.47
N TYR A 817 18.48 -41.40 38.27
CA TYR A 817 19.18 -42.70 38.10
C TYR A 817 20.49 -42.62 37.30
N GLN A 818 21.53 -43.37 37.69
CA GLN A 818 22.86 -43.39 37.06
C GLN A 818 23.55 -44.77 37.11
N LEU A 819 24.72 -44.90 36.46
CA LEU A 819 25.52 -46.13 36.42
C LEU A 819 25.78 -46.72 37.82
N GLY A 820 25.35 -47.97 38.02
CA GLY A 820 25.49 -48.72 39.27
C GLY A 820 24.25 -48.74 40.17
N ASP A 821 23.20 -47.98 39.84
CA ASP A 821 21.94 -47.97 40.59
C ASP A 821 21.12 -49.26 40.35
N GLU A 822 20.41 -49.71 41.38
CA GLU A 822 19.48 -50.84 41.31
C GLU A 822 18.11 -50.47 41.90
N SER A 823 17.09 -50.34 41.06
CA SER A 823 15.72 -50.06 41.50
C SER A 823 14.66 -50.43 40.46
N GLN A 824 13.41 -50.54 40.91
CA GLN A 824 12.26 -50.63 39.99
C GLN A 824 12.17 -49.44 39.04
N GLY A 825 12.66 -48.26 39.45
CA GLY A 825 12.71 -47.07 38.61
C GLY A 825 13.69 -47.19 37.44
N VAL A 826 14.84 -47.84 37.66
CA VAL A 826 15.81 -48.15 36.60
C VAL A 826 15.23 -49.13 35.59
N LYS A 827 14.52 -50.15 36.05
CA LYS A 827 13.84 -51.10 35.15
C LYS A 827 12.81 -50.39 34.27
N ARG A 828 11.99 -49.52 34.87
CA ARG A 828 11.00 -48.70 34.13
C ARG A 828 11.65 -47.72 33.17
N LEU A 829 12.79 -47.13 33.53
CA LEU A 829 13.58 -46.28 32.62
C LEU A 829 13.99 -47.08 31.37
N LYS A 830 14.55 -48.28 31.54
CA LYS A 830 14.93 -49.15 30.41
C LYS A 830 13.74 -49.55 29.54
N GLU A 831 12.59 -49.86 30.16
CA GLU A 831 11.34 -50.15 29.45
C GLU A 831 10.90 -48.94 28.61
N ARG A 832 10.92 -47.73 29.17
CA ARG A 832 10.61 -46.47 28.47
C ARG A 832 11.60 -46.16 27.33
N MET A 833 12.90 -46.38 27.53
CA MET A 833 13.90 -46.20 26.46
C MET A 833 13.67 -47.20 25.31
N ALA A 834 13.37 -48.46 25.63
CA ALA A 834 13.05 -49.48 24.64
C ALA A 834 11.79 -49.13 23.83
N GLU A 835 10.79 -48.52 24.47
CA GLU A 835 9.58 -48.01 23.81
C GLU A 835 9.83 -46.88 22.80
N LEU A 836 10.91 -46.10 22.99
CA LEU A 836 11.41 -45.09 22.06
C LEU A 836 12.40 -45.66 21.03
N GLY A 837 12.59 -46.99 21.01
CA GLY A 837 13.53 -47.65 20.10
C GLY A 837 15.00 -47.53 20.52
N PHE A 838 15.29 -47.21 21.78
CA PHE A 838 16.62 -47.19 22.38
C PHE A 838 16.72 -48.32 23.40
N ASP A 839 16.74 -49.57 22.95
CA ASP A 839 16.69 -50.75 23.82
C ASP A 839 18.10 -51.18 24.28
N PRO A 840 18.49 -50.94 25.55
CA PRO A 840 19.78 -51.39 26.06
C PRO A 840 19.84 -52.90 26.27
N ASP A 841 18.69 -53.55 26.53
CA ASP A 841 18.60 -54.95 26.98
C ASP A 841 17.23 -55.58 26.58
N GLU A 842 17.21 -56.65 25.78
CA GLU A 842 15.99 -57.37 25.34
C GLU A 842 15.04 -57.81 26.49
N GLN A 843 15.54 -57.88 27.73
CA GLN A 843 14.77 -58.08 28.95
C GLN A 843 15.24 -57.08 30.03
N PRO A 844 14.47 -56.01 30.29
CA PRO A 844 14.84 -54.99 31.26
C PRO A 844 14.96 -55.54 32.68
N ASP A 845 16.11 -55.34 33.31
CA ASP A 845 16.37 -55.63 34.71
C ASP A 845 16.44 -54.33 35.54
N GLU A 846 16.55 -54.47 36.87
CA GLU A 846 16.59 -53.33 37.79
C GLU A 846 17.96 -52.64 37.83
N PHE A 847 18.97 -53.12 37.09
CA PHE A 847 20.37 -52.69 37.25
C PHE A 847 20.83 -51.74 36.13
N PHE A 848 21.27 -50.53 36.49
CA PHE A 848 21.74 -49.53 35.54
C PHE A 848 23.22 -49.82 35.18
N GLY A 849 23.45 -50.56 34.10
CA GLY A 849 24.79 -50.97 33.65
C GLY A 849 25.37 -50.11 32.53
N GLU A 850 26.62 -50.39 32.11
CA GLU A 850 27.33 -49.63 31.06
C GLU A 850 26.58 -49.60 29.72
N LYS A 851 25.78 -50.63 29.42
CA LYS A 851 24.92 -50.66 28.22
C LYS A 851 23.76 -49.67 28.31
N THR A 852 23.16 -49.57 29.49
CA THR A 852 22.06 -48.63 29.77
C THR A 852 22.56 -47.19 29.69
N GLU A 853 23.74 -46.92 30.26
CA GLU A 853 24.40 -45.61 30.15
C GLU A 853 24.70 -45.24 28.69
N ALA A 854 25.32 -46.14 27.92
CA ALA A 854 25.64 -45.88 26.52
C ALA A 854 24.41 -45.63 25.65
N MET A 855 23.34 -46.42 25.86
CA MET A 855 22.07 -46.25 25.14
C MET A 855 21.34 -44.96 25.56
N LEU A 856 21.47 -44.54 26.83
CA LEU A 856 20.90 -43.30 27.31
C LEU A 856 21.62 -42.09 26.71
N VAL A 857 22.95 -42.15 26.59
CA VAL A 857 23.76 -41.15 25.86
C VAL A 857 23.32 -41.05 24.39
N GLU A 858 23.01 -42.18 23.75
CA GLU A 858 22.51 -42.20 22.36
C GLU A 858 21.15 -41.50 22.24
N LEU A 859 20.21 -41.83 23.13
CA LEU A 859 18.91 -41.18 23.23
C LEU A 859 19.04 -39.67 23.46
N GLN A 860 19.89 -39.28 24.41
CA GLN A 860 20.10 -37.87 24.77
C GLN A 860 20.61 -37.06 23.58
N ASN A 861 21.60 -37.58 22.84
CA ASN A 861 22.11 -36.92 21.63
C ASN A 861 21.03 -36.82 20.53
N TYR A 862 20.21 -37.86 20.35
CA TYR A 862 19.18 -37.87 19.32
C TYR A 862 18.10 -36.81 19.55
N TYR A 863 17.68 -36.61 20.80
CA TYR A 863 16.70 -35.57 21.18
C TYR A 863 17.33 -34.24 21.62
N SER A 864 18.61 -34.02 21.28
CA SER A 864 19.33 -32.76 21.54
C SER A 864 19.35 -32.30 23.01
N ILE A 865 19.34 -33.23 23.96
CA ILE A 865 19.53 -32.95 25.40
C ILE A 865 20.96 -33.33 25.86
N PRO A 866 21.49 -32.77 26.96
CA PRO A 866 22.86 -33.02 27.40
C PRO A 866 23.17 -34.52 27.56
N ALA A 867 24.16 -35.02 26.82
CA ALA A 867 24.54 -36.43 26.77
C ALA A 867 25.36 -36.88 27.98
N THR A 868 24.75 -36.82 29.17
CA THR A 868 25.40 -37.06 30.47
C THR A 868 25.49 -38.54 30.85
N GLY A 869 24.66 -39.41 30.24
CA GLY A 869 24.50 -40.81 30.66
C GLY A 869 23.76 -40.97 32.00
N ILE A 870 23.20 -39.89 32.54
CA ILE A 870 22.42 -39.84 33.77
C ILE A 870 20.96 -39.59 33.42
N ALA A 871 20.04 -40.38 33.99
CA ALA A 871 18.60 -40.14 33.89
C ALA A 871 18.16 -39.16 34.99
N ASP A 872 18.55 -37.91 34.81
CA ASP A 872 18.10 -36.76 35.61
C ASP A 872 16.67 -36.35 35.23
N ASP A 873 16.17 -35.29 35.87
CA ASP A 873 14.79 -34.84 35.66
C ASP A 873 14.57 -34.31 34.24
N GLU A 874 15.57 -33.66 33.65
CA GLU A 874 15.51 -33.20 32.25
C GLU A 874 15.36 -34.39 31.29
N THR A 875 16.18 -35.43 31.47
CA THR A 875 16.13 -36.65 30.65
C THR A 875 14.81 -37.40 30.85
N LYS A 876 14.36 -37.57 32.08
CA LYS A 876 13.10 -38.28 32.38
C LYS A 876 11.86 -37.52 31.89
N ASN A 877 11.85 -36.19 32.00
CA ASN A 877 10.74 -35.36 31.55
C ASN A 877 10.66 -35.35 30.02
N LYS A 878 11.80 -35.16 29.34
CA LYS A 878 11.81 -35.21 27.87
C LYS A 878 11.38 -36.57 27.33
N MET A 879 11.81 -37.66 27.97
CA MET A 879 11.33 -39.00 27.60
C MET A 879 9.82 -39.19 27.84
N ALA A 880 9.26 -38.64 28.92
CA ALA A 880 7.83 -38.73 29.21
C ALA A 880 7.00 -37.92 28.21
N GLU A 881 7.45 -36.70 27.87
CA GLU A 881 6.89 -35.83 26.83
C GLU A 881 6.87 -36.50 25.45
N ILE A 882 7.98 -37.14 25.06
CA ILE A 882 8.05 -37.84 23.78
C ILE A 882 7.13 -39.08 23.79
N LEU A 883 7.09 -39.83 24.91
CA LEU A 883 6.24 -41.02 25.01
C LEU A 883 4.74 -40.72 24.96
N SER A 884 4.30 -39.52 25.38
CA SER A 884 2.89 -39.10 25.28
C SER A 884 2.50 -38.62 23.88
N THR A 885 3.46 -38.29 23.02
CA THR A 885 3.25 -37.72 21.68
C THR A 885 3.60 -38.68 20.53
N VAL A 886 4.32 -39.76 20.83
CA VAL A 886 4.77 -40.75 19.84
C VAL A 886 3.63 -41.62 19.28
N PHE A 887 3.54 -41.72 17.95
CA PHE A 887 2.69 -42.72 17.28
C PHE A 887 3.48 -43.99 16.93
N LYS A 888 3.03 -45.15 17.43
CA LYS A 888 3.66 -46.47 17.19
C LYS A 888 2.62 -47.59 17.03
N ASP A 889 3.09 -48.79 16.63
CA ASP A 889 2.22 -49.95 16.40
C ASP A 889 1.35 -50.25 17.64
N ARG A 890 0.04 -50.36 17.42
CA ARG A 890 -1.05 -50.55 18.40
C ARG A 890 -1.55 -49.29 19.13
N ASN A 891 -1.07 -48.10 18.78
CA ASN A 891 -1.70 -46.86 19.21
C ASN A 891 -3.05 -46.67 18.48
N GLU A 892 -4.03 -46.10 19.17
CA GLU A 892 -5.32 -45.66 18.63
C GLU A 892 -5.55 -44.22 19.10
N ASP A 893 -5.61 -43.29 18.15
CA ASP A 893 -5.58 -41.85 18.38
C ASP A 893 -6.09 -41.17 17.10
N ASP A 894 -7.01 -40.22 17.22
CA ASP A 894 -7.66 -39.62 16.05
C ASP A 894 -6.68 -38.81 15.19
N ARG A 895 -5.58 -38.31 15.77
CA ARG A 895 -4.49 -37.66 15.03
C ARG A 895 -3.77 -38.61 14.06
N ILE A 896 -3.88 -39.94 14.26
CA ILE A 896 -3.35 -40.94 13.32
C ILE A 896 -4.12 -40.90 11.99
N VAL A 897 -5.38 -40.49 11.98
CA VAL A 897 -6.16 -40.32 10.75
C VAL A 897 -5.50 -39.23 9.90
N GLU A 898 -5.22 -38.10 10.51
CA GLU A 898 -4.58 -36.97 9.86
C GLU A 898 -3.15 -37.29 9.41
N LEU A 899 -2.34 -37.91 10.28
CA LEU A 899 -1.01 -38.40 9.92
C LEU A 899 -1.05 -39.28 8.67
N LYS A 900 -2.00 -40.22 8.60
CA LYS A 900 -2.16 -41.10 7.42
C LYS A 900 -2.57 -40.33 6.18
N GLN A 901 -3.40 -39.30 6.30
CA GLN A 901 -3.80 -38.44 5.19
C GLN A 901 -2.62 -37.58 4.70
N ARG A 902 -1.89 -36.93 5.61
CA ARG A 902 -0.69 -36.12 5.29
C ARG A 902 0.39 -36.98 4.63
N ILE A 903 0.73 -38.13 5.20
CA ILE A 903 1.78 -39.01 4.66
C ILE A 903 1.38 -39.61 3.30
N THR A 904 0.09 -39.94 3.10
CA THR A 904 -0.46 -40.35 1.78
C THR A 904 -0.41 -39.21 0.78
N GLY A 905 -0.74 -37.99 1.19
CA GLY A 905 -0.71 -36.81 0.32
C GLY A 905 0.72 -36.38 -0.05
N LEU A 906 1.72 -36.70 0.78
CA LEU A 906 3.14 -36.62 0.45
C LEU A 906 3.63 -37.77 -0.45
N GLY A 907 2.75 -38.75 -0.72
CA GLY A 907 2.92 -39.85 -1.65
C GLY A 907 3.18 -41.22 -1.01
N PHE A 908 3.42 -41.26 0.30
CA PHE A 908 3.81 -42.48 1.00
C PHE A 908 2.59 -43.25 1.50
N GLY A 909 2.50 -44.52 1.11
CA GLY A 909 1.35 -45.36 1.43
C GLY A 909 0.11 -45.01 0.60
N ASN A 910 -0.93 -45.83 0.76
CA ASN A 910 -2.21 -45.65 0.06
C ASN A 910 -3.34 -46.00 1.03
N PHE A 911 -3.50 -45.15 2.04
CA PHE A 911 -4.58 -45.30 3.00
C PHE A 911 -5.91 -44.84 2.35
N PRO A 912 -7.06 -45.43 2.73
CA PRO A 912 -8.36 -44.98 2.22
C PRO A 912 -8.64 -43.54 2.67
N GLU A 913 -9.52 -42.83 1.95
CA GLU A 913 -9.89 -41.42 2.19
C GLU A 913 -10.29 -41.13 3.65
N ASN A 914 -10.96 -42.10 4.30
CA ASN A 914 -11.23 -42.12 5.73
C ASN A 914 -10.46 -43.29 6.39
N PRO A 915 -9.17 -43.10 6.73
CA PRO A 915 -8.38 -44.15 7.33
C PRO A 915 -8.78 -44.38 8.80
N SER A 916 -8.48 -45.57 9.34
CA SER A 916 -8.68 -45.81 10.77
C SER A 916 -7.76 -44.93 11.62
N ASN A 917 -8.18 -44.62 12.83
CA ASN A 917 -7.35 -43.99 13.87
C ASN A 917 -6.34 -44.96 14.52
N VAL A 918 -6.24 -46.21 14.04
CA VAL A 918 -5.31 -47.22 14.57
C VAL A 918 -3.97 -47.20 13.84
N TYR A 919 -2.87 -46.95 14.54
CA TYR A 919 -1.52 -47.07 14.01
C TYR A 919 -1.08 -48.54 14.05
N GLY A 920 -1.21 -49.23 12.92
CA GLY A 920 -0.88 -50.65 12.80
C GLY A 920 0.43 -50.89 12.06
N ARG A 921 0.81 -52.16 11.96
CA ARG A 921 1.98 -52.63 11.20
C ARG A 921 2.07 -52.09 9.76
N VAL A 922 0.95 -51.81 9.11
CA VAL A 922 0.93 -51.18 7.77
C VAL A 922 1.40 -49.73 7.85
N THR A 923 0.86 -48.94 8.78
CA THR A 923 1.29 -47.56 9.07
C THR A 923 2.77 -47.50 9.43
N ALA A 924 3.21 -48.37 10.34
CA ALA A 924 4.61 -48.44 10.74
C ALA A 924 5.56 -48.72 9.55
N ASN A 925 5.16 -49.53 8.58
CA ASN A 925 5.97 -49.79 7.38
C ASN A 925 5.99 -48.59 6.43
N VAL A 926 4.87 -47.88 6.27
CA VAL A 926 4.81 -46.65 5.46
C VAL A 926 5.68 -45.55 6.07
N VAL A 927 5.65 -45.41 7.40
CA VAL A 927 6.51 -44.47 8.12
C VAL A 927 7.98 -44.83 7.99
N LYS A 928 8.34 -46.12 8.01
CA LYS A 928 9.73 -46.55 7.69
C LYS A 928 10.16 -46.17 6.29
N GLU A 929 9.26 -46.33 5.32
CA GLU A 929 9.52 -45.93 3.93
C GLU A 929 9.77 -44.42 3.83
N PHE A 930 8.94 -43.60 4.50
CA PHE A 930 9.14 -42.15 4.61
C PHE A 930 10.46 -41.79 5.31
N GLN A 931 10.72 -42.38 6.48
CA GLN A 931 11.94 -42.13 7.25
C GLN A 931 13.19 -42.49 6.45
N SER A 932 13.19 -43.63 5.75
CA SER A 932 14.29 -44.05 4.89
C SER A 932 14.52 -43.09 3.71
N TYR A 933 13.44 -42.57 3.13
CA TYR A 933 13.53 -41.63 2.00
C TYR A 933 14.13 -40.28 2.39
N TYR A 934 13.83 -39.78 3.59
CA TYR A 934 14.32 -38.49 4.11
C TYR A 934 15.56 -38.61 5.03
N ASP A 935 16.24 -39.77 5.02
CA ASP A 935 17.45 -40.05 5.83
C ASP A 935 17.23 -39.86 7.35
N LEU A 936 16.02 -40.17 7.82
CA LEU A 936 15.64 -40.21 9.24
C LEU A 936 15.89 -41.60 9.84
N ARG A 937 15.80 -41.71 11.17
CA ARG A 937 15.96 -43.00 11.88
C ARG A 937 14.81 -43.95 11.52
N GLU A 938 15.10 -45.02 10.75
CA GLU A 938 14.12 -45.98 10.25
C GLU A 938 13.61 -46.97 11.32
N ASN A 939 12.77 -46.49 12.24
CA ASN A 939 12.20 -47.30 13.34
C ASN A 939 10.68 -47.51 13.19
N GLY A 940 10.00 -46.77 12.31
CA GLY A 940 8.56 -46.85 12.08
C GLY A 940 7.72 -46.23 13.19
N ILE A 941 8.36 -45.44 14.04
CA ILE A 941 7.77 -44.63 15.11
C ILE A 941 7.74 -43.19 14.63
N VAL A 942 6.60 -42.52 14.71
CA VAL A 942 6.52 -41.08 14.48
C VAL A 942 6.77 -40.38 15.81
N ASP A 943 8.00 -39.93 16.00
CA ASP A 943 8.42 -39.05 17.09
C ASP A 943 8.40 -37.58 16.64
N GLU A 944 8.72 -36.65 17.54
CA GLU A 944 8.73 -35.20 17.26
C GLU A 944 9.58 -34.83 16.04
N VAL A 945 10.72 -35.52 15.84
CA VAL A 945 11.63 -35.29 14.71
C VAL A 945 10.99 -35.75 13.40
N THR A 946 10.36 -36.92 13.40
CA THR A 946 9.67 -37.44 12.21
C THR A 946 8.43 -36.60 11.87
N LEU A 947 7.66 -36.18 12.88
CA LEU A 947 6.45 -35.40 12.70
C LEU A 947 6.74 -33.99 12.18
N ALA A 948 7.75 -33.30 12.74
CA ALA A 948 8.16 -31.98 12.29
C ALA A 948 8.53 -31.95 10.80
N VAL A 949 9.21 -33.00 10.31
CA VAL A 949 9.54 -33.12 8.88
C VAL A 949 8.30 -33.38 8.03
N ILE A 950 7.32 -34.15 8.52
CA ILE A 950 6.04 -34.38 7.81
C ILE A 950 5.26 -33.06 7.71
N ASP A 951 5.20 -32.30 8.79
CA ASP A 951 4.41 -31.07 8.87
C ASP A 951 4.99 -29.95 8.01
N ASP A 952 6.30 -29.71 8.12
CA ASP A 952 7.02 -28.75 7.28
C ASP A 952 6.89 -29.07 5.77
N LEU A 953 6.92 -30.34 5.39
CA LEU A 953 6.70 -30.74 3.99
C LEU A 953 5.25 -30.55 3.56
N TRP A 954 4.28 -30.81 4.43
CA TRP A 954 2.85 -30.72 4.13
C TRP A 954 2.38 -29.26 3.95
N GLU A 955 2.87 -28.35 4.78
CA GLU A 955 2.56 -26.92 4.73
C GLU A 955 3.11 -26.27 3.45
N ARG A 956 4.35 -26.61 3.08
CA ARG A 956 5.02 -26.06 1.89
C ARG A 956 4.59 -26.71 0.57
N SER A 957 3.67 -27.68 0.61
CA SER A 957 3.16 -28.37 -0.59
C SER A 957 1.92 -27.67 -1.18
N LEU A 958 1.83 -27.60 -2.51
CA LEU A 958 0.61 -27.22 -3.22
C LEU A 958 -0.25 -28.45 -3.54
N LYS A 959 -1.53 -28.45 -3.17
CA LYS A 959 -2.41 -29.63 -3.15
C LYS A 959 -3.86 -29.32 -3.52
N ASP A 960 -4.64 -30.38 -3.81
CA ASP A 960 -6.08 -30.24 -4.12
C ASP A 960 -6.83 -29.59 -2.96
N GLY A 961 -7.60 -28.55 -3.25
CA GLY A 961 -8.23 -27.67 -2.25
C GLY A 961 -7.63 -26.26 -2.18
N ASP A 962 -6.35 -26.08 -2.55
CA ASP A 962 -5.70 -24.76 -2.54
C ASP A 962 -6.30 -23.81 -3.60
N ASP A 963 -6.45 -22.52 -3.25
CA ASP A 963 -6.93 -21.44 -4.12
C ASP A 963 -6.06 -20.17 -3.90
N LYS A 964 -4.85 -20.18 -4.48
CA LYS A 964 -3.81 -19.15 -4.25
C LYS A 964 -2.92 -18.93 -5.47
N GLY A 965 -2.22 -17.79 -5.52
CA GLY A 965 -1.47 -17.33 -6.70
C GLY A 965 -0.38 -18.29 -7.17
N GLU A 966 0.27 -18.99 -6.25
CA GLU A 966 1.36 -19.95 -6.51
C GLU A 966 0.87 -21.16 -7.34
N VAL A 967 -0.42 -21.48 -7.29
CA VAL A 967 -1.03 -22.52 -8.11
C VAL A 967 -1.17 -22.07 -9.56
N THR A 968 -1.47 -20.79 -9.78
CA THR A 968 -1.49 -20.19 -11.13
C THR A 968 -0.10 -20.29 -11.75
N GLU A 969 0.93 -19.93 -10.98
CA GLU A 969 2.33 -20.04 -11.40
C GLU A 969 2.74 -21.49 -11.66
N LEU A 970 2.41 -22.43 -10.77
CA LEU A 970 2.65 -23.87 -10.97
C LEU A 970 2.05 -24.38 -12.29
N LYS A 971 0.81 -24.01 -12.61
CA LYS A 971 0.13 -24.42 -13.86
C LYS A 971 0.79 -23.83 -15.10
N GLN A 972 1.21 -22.57 -15.02
CA GLN A 972 1.95 -21.91 -16.11
C GLN A 972 3.29 -22.62 -16.33
N ASN A 973 4.02 -22.90 -15.25
CA ASN A 973 5.30 -23.61 -15.29
C ASN A 973 5.16 -25.03 -15.84
N LEU A 974 4.16 -25.79 -15.40
CA LEU A 974 3.88 -27.12 -15.94
C LEU A 974 3.51 -27.08 -17.43
N SER A 975 2.67 -26.13 -17.86
CA SER A 975 2.34 -25.95 -19.29
C SER A 975 3.58 -25.58 -20.11
N ALA A 976 4.47 -24.74 -19.58
CA ALA A 976 5.74 -24.39 -20.21
C ALA A 976 6.67 -25.60 -20.35
N LEU A 977 6.69 -26.50 -19.34
CA LEU A 977 7.42 -27.77 -19.37
C LEU A 977 6.75 -28.86 -20.22
N GLY A 978 5.63 -28.56 -20.90
CA GLY A 978 4.90 -29.50 -21.76
C GLY A 978 3.95 -30.44 -21.03
N PHE A 979 3.63 -30.16 -19.77
CA PHE A 979 2.69 -30.92 -18.95
C PHE A 979 1.37 -30.15 -18.77
N GLY A 980 0.27 -30.75 -19.19
CA GLY A 980 -1.05 -30.11 -19.20
C GLY A 980 -1.24 -29.11 -20.34
N ASN A 981 -2.45 -28.58 -20.48
CA ASN A 981 -2.79 -27.55 -21.47
C ASN A 981 -3.69 -26.51 -20.80
N PHE A 982 -3.12 -25.82 -19.82
CA PHE A 982 -3.85 -24.80 -19.06
C PHE A 982 -3.99 -23.51 -19.90
N PRO A 983 -5.04 -22.69 -19.67
CA PRO A 983 -5.16 -21.38 -20.32
C PRO A 983 -3.97 -20.48 -20.01
N THR A 984 -3.72 -19.46 -20.84
CA THR A 984 -2.64 -18.49 -20.64
C THR A 984 -2.74 -17.71 -19.32
N ASN A 985 -3.96 -17.55 -18.80
CA ASN A 985 -4.22 -17.08 -17.43
C ASN A 985 -5.05 -18.13 -16.68
N PRO A 986 -4.43 -19.15 -16.07
CA PRO A 986 -5.15 -20.23 -15.42
C PRO A 986 -5.72 -19.81 -14.06
N SER A 987 -6.70 -20.54 -13.54
CA SER A 987 -7.29 -20.25 -12.23
C SER A 987 -6.30 -20.52 -11.06
N PRO A 988 -6.41 -19.79 -9.94
CA PRO A 988 -5.63 -20.05 -8.72
C PRO A 988 -6.03 -21.34 -7.97
N ARG A 989 -7.17 -21.96 -8.33
CA ARG A 989 -7.61 -23.23 -7.73
C ARG A 989 -6.83 -24.45 -8.22
N TYR A 990 -6.27 -25.28 -7.34
CA TYR A 990 -5.51 -26.48 -7.72
C TYR A 990 -6.39 -27.52 -8.43
N GLY A 991 -7.35 -28.14 -7.75
CA GLY A 991 -8.32 -29.03 -8.37
C GLY A 991 -7.75 -30.37 -8.88
N ARG A 992 -8.64 -31.33 -9.12
CA ARG A 992 -8.30 -32.68 -9.65
C ARG A 992 -7.53 -32.67 -10.97
N VAL A 993 -7.76 -31.68 -11.84
CA VAL A 993 -7.07 -31.58 -13.14
C VAL A 993 -5.58 -31.29 -12.93
N THR A 994 -5.25 -30.33 -12.06
CA THR A 994 -3.85 -29.99 -11.75
C THR A 994 -3.17 -31.13 -11.01
N SER A 995 -3.87 -31.78 -10.09
CA SER A 995 -3.36 -32.98 -9.42
C SER A 995 -2.98 -34.08 -10.42
N GLY A 996 -3.82 -34.31 -11.45
CA GLY A 996 -3.49 -35.24 -12.54
C GLY A 996 -2.24 -34.82 -13.32
N VAL A 997 -2.11 -33.55 -13.70
CA VAL A 997 -0.96 -33.05 -14.46
C VAL A 997 0.35 -33.10 -13.63
N VAL A 998 0.27 -32.81 -12.34
CA VAL A 998 1.41 -32.93 -11.41
C VAL A 998 1.82 -34.39 -11.24
N SER A 999 0.86 -35.32 -11.22
CA SER A 999 1.16 -36.75 -11.21
C SER A 999 1.91 -37.19 -12.47
N ASP A 1000 1.44 -36.74 -13.65
CA ASP A 1000 2.10 -37.02 -14.94
C ASP A 1000 3.53 -36.48 -14.96
N PHE A 1001 3.74 -35.28 -14.40
CA PHE A 1001 5.05 -34.67 -14.24
C PHE A 1001 5.97 -35.47 -13.30
N GLN A 1002 5.48 -35.84 -12.12
CA GLN A 1002 6.22 -36.64 -11.14
C GLN A 1002 6.64 -37.98 -11.74
N GLU A 1003 5.71 -38.66 -12.44
CA GLU A 1003 5.99 -39.94 -13.10
C GLU A 1003 7.08 -39.78 -14.18
N HIS A 1004 7.01 -38.72 -14.99
CA HIS A 1004 7.97 -38.47 -16.06
C HIS A 1004 9.41 -38.29 -15.55
N TYR A 1005 9.57 -37.55 -14.45
CA TYR A 1005 10.89 -37.23 -13.89
C TYR A 1005 11.36 -38.24 -12.83
N GLY A 1006 10.61 -39.33 -12.63
CA GLY A 1006 10.96 -40.38 -11.67
C GLY A 1006 10.88 -39.91 -10.21
N LEU A 1007 10.06 -38.89 -9.94
CA LEU A 1007 9.73 -38.45 -8.59
C LEU A 1007 8.66 -39.37 -7.98
N HIS A 1008 8.45 -39.22 -6.68
CA HIS A 1008 7.34 -39.90 -6.02
C HIS A 1008 6.00 -39.32 -6.49
N VAL A 1009 5.11 -40.18 -6.99
CA VAL A 1009 3.86 -39.78 -7.64
C VAL A 1009 2.74 -39.69 -6.61
N SER A 1010 2.32 -38.46 -6.29
CA SER A 1010 1.23 -38.18 -5.35
C SER A 1010 0.16 -37.25 -5.93
N GLY A 1011 0.48 -36.51 -6.99
CA GLY A 1011 -0.38 -35.43 -7.51
C GLY A 1011 -0.39 -34.19 -6.63
N THR A 1012 0.37 -34.17 -5.54
CA THR A 1012 0.67 -33.02 -4.69
C THR A 1012 2.03 -32.47 -5.10
N ALA A 1013 2.12 -31.17 -5.39
CA ALA A 1013 3.40 -30.53 -5.70
C ALA A 1013 4.13 -30.21 -4.39
N ASN A 1014 4.81 -31.23 -3.85
CA ASN A 1014 5.64 -31.11 -2.65
C ASN A 1014 6.95 -30.35 -2.92
N PRO A 1015 7.73 -29.95 -1.89
CA PRO A 1015 8.95 -29.17 -2.08
C PRO A 1015 9.97 -29.80 -3.04
N ILE A 1016 10.10 -31.13 -3.09
CA ILE A 1016 10.97 -31.81 -4.07
C ILE A 1016 10.44 -31.64 -5.50
N THR A 1017 9.12 -31.77 -5.68
CA THR A 1017 8.45 -31.57 -6.98
C THR A 1017 8.54 -30.12 -7.43
N LEU A 1018 8.27 -29.16 -6.54
CA LEU A 1018 8.39 -27.73 -6.81
C LEU A 1018 9.83 -27.32 -7.09
N THR A 1019 10.80 -27.86 -6.34
CA THR A 1019 12.23 -27.67 -6.63
C THR A 1019 12.57 -28.26 -7.99
N LYS A 1020 12.04 -29.44 -8.36
CA LYS A 1020 12.33 -30.02 -9.67
C LYS A 1020 11.70 -29.22 -10.81
N ILE A 1021 10.48 -28.71 -10.63
CA ILE A 1021 9.83 -27.78 -11.57
C ILE A 1021 10.66 -26.51 -11.65
N SER A 1022 11.09 -25.95 -10.53
CA SER A 1022 11.96 -24.77 -10.46
C SER A 1022 13.33 -25.01 -11.09
N GLU A 1023 13.95 -26.19 -10.93
CA GLU A 1023 15.20 -26.59 -11.60
C GLU A 1023 15.01 -26.69 -13.12
N LEU A 1024 13.89 -27.26 -13.56
CA LEU A 1024 13.57 -27.40 -14.99
C LEU A 1024 13.07 -26.07 -15.60
N MET A 1025 12.53 -25.17 -14.78
CA MET A 1025 12.17 -23.79 -15.12
C MET A 1025 13.32 -22.81 -14.89
N SER A 1026 14.39 -23.24 -14.23
CA SER A 1026 15.64 -22.51 -14.09
C SER A 1026 16.35 -22.58 -15.43
N ASP A 1027 15.80 -21.80 -16.35
CA ASP A 1027 16.33 -21.52 -17.67
C ASP A 1027 17.60 -20.70 -17.47
N VAL A 1028 18.68 -21.39 -17.19
CA VAL A 1028 20.03 -20.87 -17.16
C VAL A 1028 20.68 -21.53 -18.35
N TYR A 1029 20.76 -20.84 -19.50
CA TYR A 1029 21.48 -21.44 -20.64
C TYR A 1029 22.97 -21.30 -20.39
N GLU A 1030 23.65 -22.42 -20.19
CA GLU A 1030 25.07 -22.49 -19.84
C GLU A 1030 25.85 -23.51 -20.67
N ASP A 1031 27.18 -23.51 -20.52
CA ASP A 1031 28.06 -24.34 -21.33
C ASP A 1031 27.81 -25.84 -21.08
N GLY A 1032 27.24 -26.52 -22.07
CA GLY A 1032 26.89 -27.94 -21.98
C GLY A 1032 25.46 -28.23 -22.43
N ASP A 1033 24.57 -27.25 -22.38
CA ASP A 1033 23.15 -27.42 -22.69
C ASP A 1033 22.91 -27.73 -24.17
N ASP A 1034 21.83 -28.47 -24.46
CA ASP A 1034 21.46 -28.90 -25.80
C ASP A 1034 19.93 -28.87 -25.96
N LEU A 1035 19.36 -27.66 -26.01
CA LEU A 1035 17.92 -27.38 -26.04
C LEU A 1035 17.52 -26.66 -27.34
N PRO A 1036 16.39 -27.04 -27.99
CA PRO A 1036 15.91 -26.38 -29.21
C PRO A 1036 15.84 -24.85 -29.14
N GLU A 1037 15.49 -24.30 -27.98
CA GLU A 1037 15.27 -22.89 -27.67
C GLU A 1037 16.58 -22.09 -27.69
N ILE A 1038 17.72 -22.72 -27.44
CA ILE A 1038 19.05 -22.09 -27.55
C ILE A 1038 19.34 -21.66 -29.00
N ALA A 1039 18.74 -22.33 -29.98
CA ALA A 1039 18.88 -21.92 -31.38
C ALA A 1039 18.22 -20.55 -31.62
N ASP A 1040 17.01 -20.33 -31.08
CA ASP A 1040 16.31 -19.05 -31.16
C ASP A 1040 17.05 -17.97 -30.37
N PHE A 1041 17.51 -18.29 -29.16
CA PHE A 1041 18.35 -17.41 -28.34
C PHE A 1041 19.59 -16.90 -29.07
N LYS A 1042 20.29 -17.77 -29.82
CA LYS A 1042 21.44 -17.37 -30.65
C LYS A 1042 21.05 -16.50 -31.83
N GLN A 1043 19.87 -16.71 -32.40
CA GLN A 1043 19.35 -15.83 -33.46
C GLN A 1043 19.06 -14.43 -32.88
N LYS A 1044 18.42 -14.36 -31.70
CA LYS A 1044 18.19 -13.10 -30.97
C LYS A 1044 19.49 -12.36 -30.65
N LEU A 1045 20.52 -13.05 -30.16
CA LEU A 1045 21.86 -12.46 -29.97
C LEU A 1045 22.41 -11.89 -31.29
N THR A 1046 22.30 -12.64 -32.37
CA THR A 1046 22.76 -12.19 -33.70
C THR A 1046 21.97 -10.96 -34.18
N MET A 1047 20.66 -10.91 -33.92
CA MET A 1047 19.82 -9.73 -34.22
C MET A 1047 20.20 -8.51 -33.39
N LEU A 1048 20.67 -8.72 -32.16
CA LEU A 1048 21.19 -7.66 -31.29
C LEU A 1048 22.65 -7.28 -31.61
N GLY A 1049 23.25 -7.88 -32.66
CA GLY A 1049 24.62 -7.60 -33.09
C GLY A 1049 25.70 -8.40 -32.36
N TYR A 1050 25.34 -9.38 -31.53
CA TYR A 1050 26.26 -10.21 -30.76
C TYR A 1050 26.40 -11.60 -31.38
N GLY A 1051 27.64 -11.99 -31.67
CA GLY A 1051 27.94 -13.24 -32.36
C GLY A 1051 27.50 -13.25 -33.82
N ASN A 1052 27.99 -14.24 -34.58
CA ASN A 1052 27.63 -14.45 -35.99
C ASN A 1052 27.14 -15.88 -36.17
N PHE A 1053 26.02 -16.21 -35.55
CA PHE A 1053 25.45 -17.54 -35.61
C PHE A 1053 24.78 -17.75 -36.98
N PRO A 1054 24.84 -18.97 -37.55
CA PRO A 1054 24.21 -19.25 -38.84
C PRO A 1054 22.68 -19.15 -38.71
N ALA A 1055 21.98 -18.95 -39.84
CA ALA A 1055 20.53 -18.77 -39.87
C ALA A 1055 19.73 -19.90 -39.18
N ASN A 1056 20.27 -21.11 -39.09
CA ASN A 1056 19.75 -22.21 -38.27
C ASN A 1056 20.87 -22.68 -37.33
N PRO A 1057 21.05 -22.04 -36.15
CA PRO A 1057 22.15 -22.37 -35.26
C PRO A 1057 21.89 -23.64 -34.47
N SER A 1058 22.94 -24.23 -33.91
CA SER A 1058 22.80 -25.45 -33.12
C SER A 1058 22.03 -25.18 -31.82
N PRO A 1059 21.22 -26.14 -31.34
CA PRO A 1059 20.60 -26.09 -30.01
C PRO A 1059 21.62 -26.20 -28.86
N ARG A 1060 22.88 -26.54 -29.16
CA ARG A 1060 23.92 -26.65 -28.13
C ARG A 1060 24.47 -25.32 -27.63
N TYR A 1061 24.36 -25.00 -26.35
CA TYR A 1061 25.05 -23.87 -25.73
C TYR A 1061 26.49 -24.28 -25.38
N GLY A 1062 27.46 -23.64 -26.03
CA GLY A 1062 28.87 -24.01 -25.95
C GLY A 1062 29.75 -22.83 -25.54
N PRO A 1063 31.09 -23.00 -25.47
CA PRO A 1063 31.99 -21.94 -25.01
C PRO A 1063 31.95 -20.69 -25.91
N VAL A 1064 31.61 -20.87 -27.19
CA VAL A 1064 31.40 -19.77 -28.14
C VAL A 1064 30.15 -18.97 -27.76
N THR A 1065 29.03 -19.64 -27.45
CA THR A 1065 27.79 -18.97 -27.01
C THR A 1065 28.00 -18.25 -25.69
N SER A 1066 28.63 -18.91 -24.73
CA SER A 1066 28.94 -18.33 -23.42
C SER A 1066 29.78 -17.05 -23.55
N ASN A 1067 30.81 -17.06 -24.40
CA ASN A 1067 31.63 -15.86 -24.63
C ASN A 1067 30.84 -14.71 -25.29
N VAL A 1068 29.94 -15.02 -26.24
CA VAL A 1068 29.07 -14.01 -26.85
C VAL A 1068 28.08 -13.43 -25.82
N VAL A 1069 27.60 -14.25 -24.89
CA VAL A 1069 26.73 -13.79 -23.80
C VAL A 1069 27.47 -12.94 -22.79
N LYS A 1070 28.75 -13.26 -22.47
CA LYS A 1070 29.60 -12.37 -21.65
C LYS A 1070 29.77 -11.01 -22.29
N GLU A 1071 29.95 -10.97 -23.61
CA GLU A 1071 30.06 -9.72 -24.37
C GLU A 1071 28.77 -8.92 -24.28
N PHE A 1072 27.62 -9.56 -24.50
CA PHE A 1072 26.31 -8.94 -24.34
C PHE A 1072 26.08 -8.40 -22.91
N GLN A 1073 26.30 -9.23 -21.88
CA GLN A 1073 26.12 -8.85 -20.48
C GLN A 1073 26.99 -7.66 -20.08
N ALA A 1074 28.27 -7.69 -20.47
CA ALA A 1074 29.19 -6.59 -20.19
C ALA A 1074 28.73 -5.28 -20.83
N ASP A 1075 28.22 -5.33 -22.06
CA ASP A 1075 27.72 -4.15 -22.76
C ASP A 1075 26.39 -3.64 -22.21
N GLN A 1076 25.58 -4.51 -21.59
CA GLN A 1076 24.30 -4.15 -20.97
C GLN A 1076 24.41 -3.81 -19.47
N GLY A 1077 25.60 -3.88 -18.88
CA GLY A 1077 25.80 -3.62 -17.45
C GLY A 1077 25.22 -4.71 -16.54
N LEU A 1078 25.08 -5.94 -17.04
CA LEU A 1078 24.64 -7.11 -16.29
C LEU A 1078 25.82 -7.87 -15.69
N ASP A 1079 25.55 -8.77 -14.75
CA ASP A 1079 26.56 -9.68 -14.21
C ASP A 1079 27.16 -10.55 -15.33
N VAL A 1080 28.48 -10.46 -15.51
CA VAL A 1080 29.20 -11.11 -16.62
C VAL A 1080 29.51 -12.56 -16.28
N THR A 1081 28.46 -13.39 -16.28
CA THR A 1081 28.53 -14.82 -15.95
C THR A 1081 28.84 -15.67 -17.19
N GLY A 1082 28.42 -15.19 -18.37
CA GLY A 1082 28.43 -15.96 -19.62
C GLY A 1082 27.39 -17.06 -19.67
N THR A 1083 26.42 -16.91 -18.80
CA THR A 1083 25.30 -17.78 -18.62
C THR A 1083 24.07 -16.93 -18.89
N ALA A 1084 23.19 -17.38 -19.77
CA ALA A 1084 21.98 -16.62 -20.07
C ALA A 1084 20.96 -16.90 -18.98
N ASP A 1085 20.98 -16.10 -17.91
CA ASP A 1085 19.96 -16.11 -16.85
C ASP A 1085 18.71 -15.32 -17.27
N ARG A 1086 17.72 -15.29 -16.37
CA ARG A 1086 16.44 -14.60 -16.61
C ARG A 1086 16.63 -13.12 -16.92
N LEU A 1087 17.51 -12.42 -16.19
CA LEU A 1087 17.75 -10.99 -16.38
C LEU A 1087 18.41 -10.73 -17.75
N THR A 1088 19.36 -11.58 -18.12
CA THR A 1088 20.03 -11.53 -19.42
C THR A 1088 19.04 -11.71 -20.57
N ARG A 1089 18.14 -12.68 -20.49
CA ARG A 1089 17.12 -12.90 -21.53
C ARG A 1089 16.04 -11.82 -21.54
N ALA A 1090 15.57 -11.37 -20.38
CA ALA A 1090 14.61 -10.27 -20.30
C ALA A 1090 15.17 -8.99 -20.93
N LYS A 1091 16.45 -8.68 -20.68
CA LYS A 1091 17.13 -7.55 -21.30
C LYS A 1091 17.25 -7.71 -22.82
N MET A 1092 17.46 -8.92 -23.31
CA MET A 1092 17.47 -9.17 -24.76
C MET A 1092 16.09 -8.96 -25.39
N ASP A 1093 15.03 -9.42 -24.74
CA ASP A 1093 13.66 -9.27 -25.26
C ASP A 1093 13.22 -7.79 -25.24
N GLU A 1094 13.59 -7.03 -24.21
CA GLU A 1094 13.42 -5.57 -24.14
C GLU A 1094 14.06 -4.87 -25.36
N LEU A 1095 15.30 -5.20 -25.70
CA LEU A 1095 16.03 -4.57 -26.80
C LEU A 1095 15.51 -4.94 -28.20
N LEU A 1096 14.78 -6.06 -28.30
CA LEU A 1096 14.19 -6.55 -29.54
C LEU A 1096 12.81 -5.96 -29.83
N VAL A 1097 12.24 -5.16 -28.92
CA VAL A 1097 10.96 -4.47 -29.15
C VAL A 1097 11.05 -3.59 -30.39
N VAL A 1098 10.14 -3.81 -31.33
CA VAL A 1098 10.04 -3.08 -32.59
C VAL A 1098 9.36 -1.73 -32.35
N VAL A 1099 10.05 -0.66 -32.71
CA VAL A 1099 9.60 0.74 -32.59
C VAL A 1099 8.98 1.23 -33.90
N TYR A 1100 9.65 1.00 -35.04
CA TYR A 1100 9.11 1.31 -36.38
C TYR A 1100 9.45 0.23 -37.40
N ASP A 1101 8.47 -0.15 -38.22
CA ASP A 1101 8.62 -1.04 -39.37
C ASP A 1101 8.05 -0.47 -40.67
N ASN A 1102 8.22 -1.25 -41.75
CA ASN A 1102 7.87 -0.87 -43.12
C ASN A 1102 6.39 -0.50 -43.35
N ARG A 1103 5.50 -0.88 -42.43
CA ARG A 1103 4.05 -0.66 -42.49
C ARG A 1103 3.63 0.66 -41.85
N ASP A 1104 4.51 1.26 -41.06
CA ASP A 1104 4.15 2.38 -40.18
C ASP A 1104 4.09 3.73 -40.91
N ASP A 1105 3.23 4.60 -40.38
CA ASP A 1105 3.00 5.97 -40.85
C ASP A 1105 2.80 6.88 -39.63
N ALA A 1106 3.87 7.54 -39.20
CA ALA A 1106 3.93 8.28 -37.93
C ALA A 1106 4.86 9.49 -38.02
N GLY A 1107 4.59 10.54 -37.22
CA GLY A 1107 5.40 11.76 -37.16
C GLY A 1107 6.88 11.49 -36.87
N GLY A 1108 7.17 10.61 -35.90
CA GLY A 1108 8.53 10.24 -35.51
C GLY A 1108 9.39 9.63 -36.63
N ILE A 1109 8.78 9.08 -37.68
CA ILE A 1109 9.50 8.58 -38.86
C ILE A 1109 10.12 9.73 -39.68
N GLN A 1110 9.53 10.94 -39.63
CA GLN A 1110 10.16 12.11 -40.24
C GLN A 1110 11.46 12.47 -39.51
N THR A 1111 11.41 12.49 -38.19
CA THR A 1111 12.58 12.74 -37.33
C THR A 1111 13.65 11.68 -37.55
N LEU A 1112 13.27 10.39 -37.56
CA LEU A 1112 14.15 9.27 -37.90
C LEU A 1112 14.87 9.50 -39.24
N LYS A 1113 14.12 9.87 -40.29
CA LYS A 1113 14.70 10.12 -41.62
C LYS A 1113 15.63 11.33 -41.65
N GLN A 1114 15.30 12.39 -40.93
CA GLN A 1114 16.15 13.57 -40.80
C GLN A 1114 17.45 13.23 -40.06
N GLN A 1115 17.36 12.48 -38.97
CA GLN A 1115 18.51 12.01 -38.18
C GLN A 1115 19.40 11.05 -38.98
N LEU A 1116 18.80 10.11 -39.72
CA LEU A 1116 19.54 9.23 -40.63
C LEU A 1116 20.28 10.07 -41.68
N THR A 1117 19.59 11.02 -42.33
CA THR A 1117 20.20 11.91 -43.33
C THR A 1117 21.33 12.75 -42.72
N PHE A 1118 21.14 13.23 -41.49
CA PHE A 1118 22.13 13.99 -40.73
C PHE A 1118 23.42 13.20 -40.49
N LEU A 1119 23.30 11.91 -40.14
CA LEU A 1119 24.43 11.00 -40.01
C LEU A 1119 25.01 10.52 -41.35
N GLY A 1120 24.42 10.93 -42.47
CA GLY A 1120 24.86 10.59 -43.82
C GLY A 1120 24.20 9.37 -44.44
N PHE A 1121 23.13 8.84 -43.83
CA PHE A 1121 22.34 7.72 -44.32
C PHE A 1121 21.10 8.19 -45.06
N GLY A 1122 20.96 7.73 -46.31
CA GLY A 1122 19.88 8.19 -47.18
C GLY A 1122 20.03 9.66 -47.60
N ASN A 1123 19.09 10.12 -48.43
CA ASN A 1123 19.03 11.52 -48.88
C ASN A 1123 17.57 11.95 -48.90
N PHE A 1124 16.96 11.93 -47.72
CA PHE A 1124 15.57 12.35 -47.57
C PHE A 1124 15.47 13.88 -47.70
N PRO A 1125 14.36 14.42 -48.23
CA PRO A 1125 14.17 15.86 -48.29
C PRO A 1125 14.09 16.45 -46.87
N GLU A 1126 14.34 17.76 -46.72
CA GLU A 1126 14.31 18.45 -45.42
C GLU A 1126 13.00 18.21 -44.64
N THR A 1127 11.88 18.04 -45.36
CA THR A 1127 10.58 17.64 -44.82
C THR A 1127 10.15 16.29 -45.42
N PRO A 1128 10.61 15.16 -44.89
CA PRO A 1128 10.29 13.83 -45.43
C PRO A 1128 8.87 13.39 -45.09
N SER A 1129 8.37 12.32 -45.71
CA SER A 1129 7.06 11.76 -45.37
C SER A 1129 7.07 11.05 -44.00
N THR A 1130 5.92 11.01 -43.32
CA THR A 1130 5.66 10.22 -42.10
C THR A 1130 5.62 8.70 -42.37
N ARG A 1131 5.34 8.28 -43.61
CA ARG A 1131 5.36 6.87 -43.99
C ARG A 1131 6.77 6.28 -43.97
N TYR A 1132 7.00 5.17 -43.27
CA TYR A 1132 8.26 4.45 -43.27
C TYR A 1132 8.56 3.90 -44.67
N GLY A 1133 7.84 2.88 -45.10
CA GLY A 1133 7.96 2.36 -46.46
C GLY A 1133 9.33 1.76 -46.82
N PRO A 1134 9.44 1.10 -47.98
CA PRO A 1134 10.57 0.22 -48.30
C PRO A 1134 11.87 0.98 -48.55
N VAL A 1135 11.79 2.29 -48.78
CA VAL A 1135 12.98 3.14 -48.93
C VAL A 1135 13.62 3.40 -47.57
N THR A 1136 12.82 3.69 -46.54
CA THR A 1136 13.33 3.91 -45.18
C THR A 1136 13.88 2.62 -44.59
N ALA A 1137 13.20 1.49 -44.85
CA ALA A 1137 13.70 0.18 -44.46
C ALA A 1137 15.13 -0.05 -44.96
N ARG A 1138 15.41 0.21 -46.25
CA ARG A 1138 16.77 0.09 -46.80
C ARG A 1138 17.78 1.05 -46.20
N VAL A 1139 17.38 2.29 -45.92
CA VAL A 1139 18.29 3.26 -45.28
C VAL A 1139 18.60 2.84 -43.83
N VAL A 1140 17.63 2.25 -43.14
CA VAL A 1140 17.81 1.67 -41.80
C VAL A 1140 18.68 0.42 -41.87
N GLU A 1141 18.53 -0.43 -42.88
CA GLU A 1141 19.46 -1.55 -43.14
C GLU A 1141 20.90 -1.06 -43.33
N ASP A 1142 21.10 -0.01 -44.12
CA ASP A 1142 22.42 0.59 -44.35
C ASP A 1142 23.02 1.16 -43.04
N PHE A 1143 22.20 1.83 -42.23
CA PHE A 1143 22.58 2.34 -40.91
C PHE A 1143 22.96 1.21 -39.94
N GLN A 1144 22.11 0.19 -39.84
CA GLN A 1144 22.34 -0.99 -39.01
C GLN A 1144 23.63 -1.70 -39.41
N ALA A 1145 23.83 -1.93 -40.72
CA ALA A 1145 25.03 -2.55 -41.25
C ALA A 1145 26.29 -1.74 -40.94
N TYR A 1146 26.23 -0.41 -41.06
CA TYR A 1146 27.37 0.46 -40.76
C TYR A 1146 27.75 0.44 -39.29
N TYR A 1147 26.78 0.46 -38.37
CA TYR A 1147 27.06 0.43 -36.93
C TYR A 1147 27.28 -0.98 -36.37
N GLY A 1148 26.99 -2.03 -37.14
CA GLY A 1148 27.21 -3.42 -36.73
C GLY A 1148 26.03 -4.00 -35.94
N LEU A 1149 24.83 -3.49 -36.20
CA LEU A 1149 23.56 -3.99 -35.64
C LEU A 1149 22.98 -5.10 -36.52
N GLY A 1150 22.00 -5.84 -36.00
CA GLY A 1150 21.22 -6.76 -36.82
C GLY A 1150 20.52 -6.02 -37.96
N VAL A 1151 20.83 -6.43 -39.19
CA VAL A 1151 20.32 -5.78 -40.41
C VAL A 1151 18.93 -6.32 -40.72
N THR A 1152 17.91 -5.68 -40.16
CA THR A 1152 16.50 -6.10 -40.28
C THR A 1152 15.66 -5.11 -41.10
N GLY A 1153 16.14 -3.85 -41.23
CA GLY A 1153 15.38 -2.75 -41.81
C GLY A 1153 14.21 -2.28 -40.94
N VAL A 1154 14.16 -2.77 -39.70
CA VAL A 1154 13.19 -2.43 -38.66
C VAL A 1154 13.94 -1.66 -37.57
N VAL A 1155 13.36 -0.56 -37.09
CA VAL A 1155 13.91 0.18 -35.95
C VAL A 1155 13.41 -0.48 -34.68
N ASN A 1156 14.29 -1.14 -33.95
CA ASN A 1156 14.06 -1.57 -32.57
C ASN A 1156 14.73 -0.61 -31.58
N VAL A 1157 14.51 -0.83 -30.28
CA VAL A 1157 15.06 0.02 -29.20
C VAL A 1157 16.58 0.19 -29.34
N GLN A 1158 17.32 -0.88 -29.63
CA GLN A 1158 18.77 -0.79 -29.83
C GLN A 1158 19.17 0.07 -31.04
N THR A 1159 18.43 -0.04 -32.15
CA THR A 1159 18.66 0.78 -33.36
C THR A 1159 18.44 2.25 -33.06
N LEU A 1160 17.40 2.57 -32.28
CA LEU A 1160 17.09 3.95 -31.88
C LEU A 1160 18.17 4.51 -30.93
N ASN A 1161 18.57 3.75 -29.91
CA ASN A 1161 19.61 4.18 -28.97
C ASN A 1161 20.94 4.51 -29.66
N ILE A 1162 21.34 3.68 -30.63
CA ILE A 1162 22.57 3.92 -31.40
C ILE A 1162 22.39 5.12 -32.34
N LEU A 1163 21.22 5.33 -32.92
CA LEU A 1163 20.93 6.49 -33.74
C LEU A 1163 21.08 7.77 -32.91
N GLU A 1164 20.40 7.84 -31.77
CA GLU A 1164 20.37 9.01 -30.89
C GLU A 1164 21.75 9.32 -30.33
N LYS A 1165 22.47 8.30 -29.82
CA LYS A 1165 23.85 8.45 -29.33
C LYS A 1165 24.78 9.09 -30.35
N ASN A 1166 24.63 8.75 -31.63
CA ASN A 1166 25.48 9.29 -32.69
C ASN A 1166 25.01 10.65 -33.20
N VAL A 1167 23.70 10.93 -33.18
CA VAL A 1167 23.15 12.27 -33.49
C VAL A 1167 23.56 13.30 -32.44
N GLN A 1168 23.60 12.89 -31.17
CA GLN A 1168 23.95 13.76 -30.04
C GLN A 1168 25.46 13.80 -29.75
N THR A 1169 26.30 13.25 -30.64
CA THR A 1169 27.75 13.23 -30.40
C THR A 1169 28.31 14.64 -30.27
N PRO A 1170 29.19 14.90 -29.29
CA PRO A 1170 29.69 16.25 -29.04
C PRO A 1170 30.83 16.62 -30.01
N PHE A 1171 31.06 15.85 -31.08
CA PHE A 1171 32.12 16.04 -32.08
C PHE A 1171 31.52 16.46 -33.44
N GLN A 1172 30.71 17.51 -33.46
CA GLN A 1172 30.03 17.98 -34.66
C GLN A 1172 29.96 19.50 -34.76
N ASN A 1173 29.61 20.04 -35.92
CA ASN A 1173 29.59 21.50 -36.12
C ASN A 1173 28.70 22.21 -35.09
N ASN A 1174 29.20 23.33 -34.57
CA ASN A 1174 28.59 24.18 -33.53
C ASN A 1174 28.69 23.65 -32.09
N GLU A 1175 29.34 22.50 -31.87
CA GLU A 1175 29.68 22.02 -30.52
C GLU A 1175 30.97 22.66 -29.98
N SER A 1176 31.09 22.75 -28.66
CA SER A 1176 32.32 23.22 -27.99
C SER A 1176 32.57 22.44 -26.70
N ASN A 1177 33.71 21.75 -26.62
CA ASN A 1177 34.14 21.03 -25.42
C ASN A 1177 35.65 20.74 -25.44
N ALA A 1178 36.21 20.43 -24.26
CA ALA A 1178 37.62 20.12 -24.10
C ALA A 1178 38.10 18.92 -24.96
N LYS A 1179 37.24 17.90 -25.17
CA LYS A 1179 37.57 16.72 -25.98
C LYS A 1179 37.71 17.04 -27.47
N ILE A 1180 37.06 18.08 -27.98
CA ILE A 1180 37.24 18.54 -29.37
C ILE A 1180 38.66 19.09 -29.57
N ARG A 1181 39.23 19.75 -28.56
CA ARG A 1181 40.65 20.16 -28.60
C ARG A 1181 41.54 18.93 -28.73
N GLU A 1182 41.28 17.91 -27.93
CA GLU A 1182 42.03 16.65 -27.96
C GLU A 1182 41.91 15.96 -29.32
N LEU A 1183 40.69 15.86 -29.86
CA LEU A 1183 40.43 15.34 -31.21
C LEU A 1183 41.27 16.08 -32.26
N LYS A 1184 41.33 17.42 -32.24
CA LYS A 1184 42.14 18.20 -33.18
C LYS A 1184 43.64 17.94 -33.05
N ILE A 1185 44.13 17.81 -31.82
CA ILE A 1185 45.53 17.46 -31.55
C ILE A 1185 45.83 16.07 -32.10
N GLN A 1186 44.94 15.10 -31.87
CA GLN A 1186 45.07 13.73 -32.34
C GLN A 1186 45.03 13.64 -33.87
N LEU A 1187 44.05 14.27 -34.52
CA LEU A 1187 43.98 14.38 -35.98
C LEU A 1187 45.29 14.93 -36.56
N THR A 1188 45.82 16.02 -35.98
CA THR A 1188 47.09 16.62 -36.44
C THR A 1188 48.26 15.65 -36.26
N SER A 1189 48.29 14.91 -35.14
CA SER A 1189 49.34 13.91 -34.87
C SER A 1189 49.29 12.73 -35.83
N LEU A 1190 48.10 12.39 -36.33
CA LEU A 1190 47.87 11.35 -37.35
C LEU A 1190 48.09 11.88 -38.78
N GLY A 1191 48.49 13.14 -38.93
CA GLY A 1191 48.77 13.77 -40.24
C GLY A 1191 47.56 14.40 -40.92
N PHE A 1192 46.43 14.56 -40.23
CA PHE A 1192 45.21 15.17 -40.73
C PHE A 1192 45.02 16.60 -40.19
N GLY A 1193 44.85 17.56 -41.09
CA GLY A 1193 44.77 18.98 -40.72
C GLY A 1193 46.10 19.57 -40.23
N ASN A 1194 46.10 20.88 -39.95
CA ASN A 1194 47.26 21.59 -39.42
C ASN A 1194 46.80 22.55 -38.32
N PHE A 1195 46.22 21.99 -37.26
CA PHE A 1195 45.75 22.78 -36.13
C PHE A 1195 46.95 23.32 -35.32
N PRO A 1196 46.83 24.51 -34.69
CA PRO A 1196 47.91 25.04 -33.85
C PRO A 1196 48.15 24.14 -32.63
N ALA A 1197 49.33 24.21 -32.03
CA ALA A 1197 49.74 23.37 -30.90
C ALA A 1197 48.80 23.44 -29.67
N ASN A 1198 48.00 24.50 -29.56
CA ASN A 1198 46.88 24.60 -28.61
C ASN A 1198 45.61 25.04 -29.37
N PRO A 1199 44.84 24.10 -29.94
CA PRO A 1199 43.66 24.43 -30.72
C PRO A 1199 42.46 24.85 -29.86
N SER A 1200 41.48 25.51 -30.48
CA SER A 1200 40.21 25.85 -29.82
C SER A 1200 39.38 24.60 -29.49
N GLU A 1201 38.45 24.73 -28.57
CA GLU A 1201 37.47 23.68 -28.21
C GLU A 1201 36.27 23.63 -29.16
N ASN A 1202 36.11 24.61 -30.06
CA ASN A 1202 34.94 24.70 -30.91
C ASN A 1202 35.06 23.79 -32.14
N TYR A 1203 34.10 22.92 -32.37
CA TYR A 1203 34.03 22.12 -33.58
C TYR A 1203 33.30 22.92 -34.67
N GLY A 1204 34.07 23.52 -35.57
CA GLY A 1204 33.55 24.33 -36.67
C GLY A 1204 33.80 23.70 -38.05
N PRO A 1205 33.39 24.38 -39.14
CA PRO A 1205 33.43 23.84 -40.50
C PRO A 1205 34.82 23.34 -40.94
N VAL A 1206 35.90 23.95 -40.45
CA VAL A 1206 37.28 23.50 -40.70
C VAL A 1206 37.57 22.16 -40.02
N THR A 1207 37.07 21.96 -38.80
CA THR A 1207 37.23 20.69 -38.06
C THR A 1207 36.43 19.58 -38.73
N ALA A 1208 35.18 19.87 -39.11
CA ALA A 1208 34.37 18.94 -39.88
C ALA A 1208 35.04 18.55 -41.21
N ALA A 1209 35.67 19.48 -41.93
CA ALA A 1209 36.38 19.18 -43.17
C ALA A 1209 37.58 18.25 -42.96
N VAL A 1210 38.35 18.45 -41.88
CA VAL A 1210 39.48 17.57 -41.51
C VAL A 1210 38.98 16.19 -41.07
N VAL A 1211 37.87 16.12 -40.33
CA VAL A 1211 37.25 14.84 -39.96
C VAL A 1211 36.73 14.10 -41.19
N LYS A 1212 36.15 14.79 -42.18
CA LYS A 1212 35.80 14.16 -43.48
C LYS A 1212 37.01 13.60 -44.20
N GLU A 1213 38.15 14.29 -44.17
CA GLU A 1213 39.41 13.80 -44.75
C GLU A 1213 39.88 12.53 -44.04
N PHE A 1214 39.84 12.53 -42.70
CA PHE A 1214 40.14 11.36 -41.89
C PHE A 1214 39.20 10.19 -42.21
N GLN A 1215 37.89 10.42 -42.21
CA GLN A 1215 36.87 9.42 -42.52
C GLN A 1215 37.09 8.80 -43.90
N ARG A 1216 37.32 9.63 -44.94
CA ARG A 1216 37.62 9.18 -46.30
C ARG A 1216 38.82 8.25 -46.35
N SER A 1217 39.91 8.63 -45.70
CA SER A 1217 41.16 7.85 -45.72
C SER A 1217 41.05 6.48 -45.02
N HIS A 1218 40.08 6.33 -44.13
CA HIS A 1218 39.83 5.10 -43.36
C HIS A 1218 38.56 4.34 -43.82
N GLY A 1219 37.93 4.76 -44.92
CA GLY A 1219 36.74 4.10 -45.46
C GLY A 1219 35.50 4.23 -44.56
N LEU A 1220 35.42 5.29 -43.76
CA LEU A 1220 34.26 5.62 -42.91
C LEU A 1220 33.28 6.53 -43.64
N MET A 1221 32.08 6.70 -43.08
CA MET A 1221 31.05 7.60 -43.60
C MET A 1221 31.55 9.05 -43.57
N GLU A 1222 31.63 9.72 -44.72
CA GLU A 1222 32.19 11.09 -44.85
C GLU A 1222 31.20 12.20 -44.44
N ASN A 1223 30.61 12.09 -43.26
CA ASN A 1223 29.62 13.05 -42.73
C ASN A 1223 30.29 14.25 -42.01
N GLY A 1224 31.56 14.14 -41.61
CA GLY A 1224 32.30 15.16 -40.86
C GLY A 1224 31.89 15.28 -39.40
N ILE A 1225 31.15 14.31 -38.90
CA ILE A 1225 30.72 14.13 -37.53
C ILE A 1225 31.66 13.10 -36.89
N GLY A 1226 32.21 13.39 -35.72
CA GLY A 1226 32.93 12.42 -34.91
C GLY A 1226 31.95 11.43 -34.25
N ASP A 1227 31.28 10.64 -35.08
CA ASP A 1227 30.42 9.54 -34.63
C ASP A 1227 31.24 8.44 -33.94
N SER A 1228 30.56 7.52 -33.28
CA SER A 1228 31.20 6.44 -32.51
C SER A 1228 32.20 5.61 -33.33
N ARG A 1229 31.92 5.38 -34.63
CA ARG A 1229 32.82 4.67 -35.55
C ARG A 1229 34.06 5.51 -35.87
N THR A 1230 33.88 6.80 -36.10
CA THR A 1230 34.95 7.77 -36.37
C THR A 1230 35.86 7.93 -35.15
N MET A 1231 35.29 8.11 -33.97
CA MET A 1231 36.06 8.23 -32.74
C MET A 1231 36.79 6.95 -32.39
N LYS A 1232 36.13 5.78 -32.53
CA LYS A 1232 36.79 4.49 -32.34
C LYS A 1232 38.01 4.36 -33.26
N LYS A 1233 37.86 4.68 -34.55
CA LYS A 1233 38.95 4.55 -35.51
C LYS A 1233 40.10 5.53 -35.27
N LEU A 1234 39.81 6.68 -34.69
CA LEU A 1234 40.81 7.68 -34.31
C LEU A 1234 41.66 7.22 -33.11
N TYR A 1235 41.10 6.40 -32.23
CA TYR A 1235 41.80 5.84 -31.06
C TYR A 1235 42.53 4.52 -31.33
N GLU A 1236 42.22 3.83 -32.43
CA GLU A 1236 42.96 2.67 -32.96
C GLU A 1236 44.28 3.07 -33.62
#